data_AF-A0A439TH81-F1
#
_entry.id   AF-A0A439TH81-F1
#
_cell.length_a   1.000
_cell.length_b   1.000
_cell.length_c   1.000
_cell.angle_alpha   90.00
_cell.angle_beta   90.00
_cell.angle_gamma   90.00
#
_symmetry.space_group_name_H-M   'P 1'
#
loop_
_entity.id
_entity.type
_entity.pdbx_description
1 polymer ?
#
loop_
_entity_poly.entity_id
_entity_poly.type
_entity_poly.pdbx_seq_one_letter_code
_entity_poly.pdbx_strand_id
1 'polypeptide(L)'
;MLERGSVWRRWDLHVHTPGTAMEDRFGTWDEYLAAIEASRDVCALGVTDYLLLDNYEKVRAHREGGRLKNIAFILPNIEFRLAPPTDKDTPVNIHLLVSPDDPNHVAEINNALARLHWHYNSRVYSCTPPQLMALGRAVDHTLIDNTAALKKGVEQFKIDFSKFREWYHQENWLQEHSIVAVSGNKDGLSGFLTDGGWAAMREEITRFSDVIFSGRLGETNFWLGRNQPDENVDFMKKLGGPKPCIHGSDAHSIQTLFRPDNDRFCWIKADTNFQGLKQILLEPGERVHIGPTPPMYHDRARVLDKVTLNNGGEWFEATPIPLNSGLVSIIGQKGSGKSALAELIAFAAGSWEPSEASFIQRAGSFLDDLVVKLEWADGSSTSARLGGELPSMGSARFLSQRFVEKLCAGDQLSDDLVREIEGVIFDALDPTETLNASNFQELRNIRTESLRDNGNRLRDEISQLIRDDITLRFSLSKIPEKLERKKKLAEEADGLTKQVPKPSTEEEAKTQAALQAARTKLGEIQNTIGGMKQQRQRLIDIRAKAQGIAREIGRYKDDVVTLLNSALIAEPDQDLFTPKFIGSYEAVLKRRDDELVAAIAKLEGDATKPADGTINALQALIAELTKKESSDKARQDRVKAIQTRLAAISVEITRLDAEIAQQDSIKQELMSARDRRLGVYKAFFRNLGLEQAALELLYQPVHDKLADREHEQDLQFSIRWEADLDDWLGRGGMLLDQRRTLPYGSMEGIAKEARRLLLPAWASGDVDEIQRAHEQFMVGFRDPKLPSTGYLRTGSTLADLLGWLYDVDHVQLNYGLRYRGTDLEKLSPGTKGIVLLILYLGLDERDTRPLIVDQPDENLDNESIFALLTAYFRSAKKRRQIILITHNPNLVVNGDSEQVIIASADIQESGLPRISYSSNALEHTSPDGTGIRERTCRILEGGTDAFVRRERRYAIGAQL
;
A
#
# COMPACT_ATOMS: atom_id res chain seq x y z
N MET A 1 -29.57 23.39 -22.16
CA MET A 1 -29.74 21.97 -21.73
C MET A 1 -28.46 21.59 -21.00
N LEU A 2 -28.52 20.70 -20.00
CA LEU A 2 -27.31 20.23 -19.31
C LEU A 2 -26.57 19.23 -20.20
N GLU A 3 -25.29 19.46 -20.45
CA GLU A 3 -24.47 18.61 -21.33
C GLU A 3 -23.47 17.77 -20.52
N ARG A 4 -23.10 16.60 -21.06
CA ARG A 4 -22.12 15.65 -20.50
C ARG A 4 -20.66 16.09 -20.67
N GLY A 5 -20.44 17.21 -21.36
CA GLY A 5 -19.12 17.69 -21.74
C GLY A 5 -18.40 16.82 -22.77
N SER A 6 -17.08 16.71 -22.61
CA SER A 6 -16.17 16.02 -23.54
C SER A 6 -16.47 14.52 -23.61
N VAL A 7 -16.93 14.04 -24.77
CA VAL A 7 -17.14 12.61 -25.03
C VAL A 7 -16.52 12.21 -26.37
N TRP A 8 -16.16 10.94 -26.50
CA TRP A 8 -15.63 10.40 -27.75
C TRP A 8 -16.67 10.47 -28.86
N ARG A 9 -16.31 11.14 -29.95
CA ARG A 9 -17.12 11.18 -31.17
C ARG A 9 -16.23 10.95 -32.37
N ARG A 10 -16.81 10.52 -33.49
CA ARG A 10 -16.06 10.24 -34.72
C ARG A 10 -16.00 11.47 -35.61
N TRP A 11 -14.79 11.84 -36.01
CA TRP A 11 -14.49 12.99 -36.83
C TRP A 11 -13.86 12.51 -38.13
N ASP A 12 -14.21 13.13 -39.26
CA ASP A 12 -13.48 12.95 -40.50
C ASP A 12 -13.06 14.33 -41.03
N LEU A 13 -11.78 14.65 -40.83
CA LEU A 13 -11.23 15.97 -41.10
C LEU A 13 -10.58 16.10 -42.48
N HIS A 14 -10.63 15.04 -43.30
CA HIS A 14 -10.02 15.02 -44.62
C HIS A 14 -10.96 14.34 -45.63
N VAL A 15 -11.89 15.10 -46.18
CA VAL A 15 -12.86 14.64 -47.18
C VAL A 15 -12.97 15.63 -48.32
N HIS A 16 -12.74 15.18 -49.55
CA HIS A 16 -12.99 15.99 -50.75
C HIS A 16 -14.46 15.91 -51.20
N THR A 17 -14.83 16.79 -52.11
CA THR A 17 -16.22 16.99 -52.58
C THR A 17 -16.33 16.83 -54.10
N PRO A 18 -17.55 16.67 -54.64
CA PRO A 18 -17.78 16.71 -56.08
C PRO A 18 -17.33 18.05 -56.68
N GLY A 19 -16.48 18.00 -57.71
CA GLY A 19 -15.86 19.18 -58.29
C GLY A 19 -14.49 19.55 -57.70
N THR A 20 -13.90 18.69 -56.85
CA THR A 20 -12.52 18.87 -56.39
C THR A 20 -11.54 18.96 -57.57
N ALA A 21 -10.47 19.74 -57.41
CA ALA A 21 -9.55 20.05 -58.51
C ALA A 21 -8.75 18.80 -58.98
N MET A 22 -8.44 17.88 -58.06
CA MET A 22 -7.65 16.68 -58.32
C MET A 22 -8.43 15.42 -57.97
N GLU A 23 -8.27 14.37 -58.78
CA GLU A 23 -8.80 13.03 -58.52
C GLU A 23 -10.31 12.99 -58.19
N ASP A 24 -11.12 13.86 -58.80
CA ASP A 24 -12.57 13.87 -58.60
C ASP A 24 -13.22 12.64 -59.24
N ARG A 25 -13.71 11.73 -58.40
CA ARG A 25 -14.43 10.51 -58.80
C ARG A 25 -15.80 10.42 -58.13
N PHE A 26 -16.35 11.56 -57.73
CA PHE A 26 -17.70 11.63 -57.18
C PHE A 26 -18.76 11.64 -58.28
N GLY A 27 -19.98 11.27 -57.90
CA GLY A 27 -21.17 11.44 -58.73
C GLY A 27 -21.72 12.87 -58.60
N THR A 28 -23.03 12.99 -58.51
CA THR A 28 -23.70 14.28 -58.32
C THR A 28 -23.59 14.79 -56.88
N TRP A 29 -23.79 16.10 -56.69
CA TRP A 29 -23.88 16.71 -55.35
C TRP A 29 -25.00 16.08 -54.51
N ASP A 30 -26.15 15.77 -55.10
CA ASP A 30 -27.25 15.14 -54.36
C ASP A 30 -26.90 13.74 -53.86
N GLU A 31 -26.23 12.92 -54.67
CA GLU A 31 -25.75 11.59 -54.26
C GLU A 31 -24.70 11.69 -53.14
N TYR A 32 -23.78 12.63 -53.25
CA TYR A 32 -22.75 12.88 -52.23
C TYR A 32 -23.36 13.32 -50.90
N LEU A 33 -24.27 14.30 -50.90
CA LEU A 33 -24.95 14.79 -49.70
C LEU A 33 -25.83 13.69 -49.07
N ALA A 34 -26.53 12.90 -49.89
CA ALA A 34 -27.32 11.76 -49.40
C ALA A 34 -26.43 10.69 -48.74
N ALA A 35 -25.23 10.44 -49.28
CA ALA A 35 -24.26 9.53 -48.68
C ALA A 35 -23.76 10.05 -47.32
N ILE A 36 -23.53 11.36 -47.17
CA ILE A 36 -23.19 11.96 -45.87
C ILE A 36 -24.34 11.81 -44.88
N GLU A 37 -25.57 12.11 -45.28
CA GLU A 37 -26.76 12.06 -44.42
C GLU A 37 -27.14 10.64 -44.00
N ALA A 38 -26.75 9.63 -44.78
CA ALA A 38 -26.90 8.23 -44.42
C ALA A 38 -25.96 7.80 -43.28
N SER A 39 -24.85 8.52 -43.07
CA SER A 39 -23.89 8.25 -41.99
C SER A 39 -24.45 8.72 -40.64
N ARG A 40 -24.43 7.83 -39.65
CA ARG A 40 -24.86 8.14 -38.27
C ARG A 40 -23.72 8.33 -37.28
N ASP A 41 -22.51 7.92 -37.66
CA ASP A 41 -21.40 7.82 -36.72
C ASP A 41 -20.51 9.07 -36.73
N VAL A 42 -20.42 9.76 -37.87
CA VAL A 42 -19.55 10.95 -38.05
C VAL A 42 -20.31 12.20 -37.63
N CYS A 43 -19.74 12.98 -36.71
CA CYS A 43 -20.35 14.22 -36.21
C CYS A 43 -19.63 15.50 -36.68
N ALA A 44 -18.43 15.38 -37.22
CA ALA A 44 -17.61 16.50 -37.66
C ALA A 44 -16.96 16.21 -39.02
N LEU A 45 -16.96 17.21 -39.90
CA LEU A 45 -16.49 17.11 -41.28
C LEU A 45 -15.50 18.24 -41.62
N GLY A 46 -14.27 17.87 -42.01
CA GLY A 46 -13.31 18.77 -42.64
C GLY A 46 -13.46 18.71 -44.16
N VAL A 47 -14.01 19.77 -44.75
CA VAL A 47 -14.22 19.85 -46.20
C VAL A 47 -12.93 20.28 -46.85
N THR A 48 -12.31 19.36 -47.59
CA THR A 48 -10.97 19.53 -48.12
C THR A 48 -10.99 20.02 -49.55
N ASP A 49 -10.39 21.18 -49.78
CA ASP A 49 -10.20 21.78 -51.09
C ASP A 49 -8.73 22.14 -51.34
N TYR A 50 -8.28 21.95 -52.57
CA TYR A 50 -6.92 22.30 -53.00
C TYR A 50 -6.82 23.80 -53.23
N LEU A 51 -6.15 24.52 -52.31
CA LEU A 51 -5.87 25.97 -52.40
C LEU A 51 -7.10 26.90 -52.50
N LEU A 52 -8.32 26.37 -52.39
CA LEU A 52 -9.59 27.06 -52.69
C LEU A 52 -10.62 26.80 -51.59
N LEU A 53 -11.76 27.51 -51.65
CA LEU A 53 -12.90 27.32 -50.74
C LEU A 53 -14.24 27.08 -51.44
N ASP A 54 -14.26 27.06 -52.77
CA ASP A 54 -15.50 27.05 -53.55
C ASP A 54 -16.42 25.88 -53.17
N ASN A 55 -15.88 24.70 -52.84
CA ASN A 55 -16.71 23.56 -52.49
C ASN A 55 -17.11 23.54 -51.01
N TYR A 56 -16.27 24.06 -50.11
CA TYR A 56 -16.68 24.35 -48.74
C TYR A 56 -17.87 25.32 -48.70
N GLU A 57 -17.85 26.38 -49.51
CA GLU A 57 -18.97 27.33 -49.61
C GLU A 57 -20.25 26.64 -50.12
N LYS A 58 -20.16 25.71 -51.07
CA LYS A 58 -21.31 24.90 -51.51
C LYS A 58 -21.85 24.01 -50.40
N VAL A 59 -20.99 23.30 -49.68
CA VAL A 59 -21.39 22.46 -48.52
C VAL A 59 -22.11 23.32 -47.47
N ARG A 60 -21.57 24.52 -47.19
CA ARG A 60 -22.18 25.48 -46.28
C ARG A 60 -23.55 25.94 -46.77
N ALA A 61 -23.68 26.30 -48.05
CA ALA A 61 -24.95 26.71 -48.64
C ALA A 61 -26.01 25.59 -48.57
N HIS A 62 -25.62 24.34 -48.80
CA HIS A 62 -26.52 23.18 -48.63
C HIS A 62 -26.96 23.00 -47.17
N ARG A 63 -26.06 23.21 -46.20
CA ARG A 63 -26.37 23.17 -44.77
C ARG A 63 -27.35 24.27 -44.37
N GLU A 64 -27.11 25.50 -44.82
CA GLU A 64 -28.02 26.64 -44.63
C GLU A 64 -29.39 26.39 -45.29
N GLY A 65 -29.41 25.67 -46.41
CA GLY A 65 -30.61 25.15 -47.07
C GLY A 65 -31.30 23.98 -46.37
N GLY A 66 -30.80 23.51 -45.22
CA GLY A 66 -31.43 22.50 -44.36
C GLY A 66 -30.96 21.05 -44.55
N ARG A 67 -29.94 20.80 -45.39
CA ARG A 67 -29.27 19.49 -45.50
C ARG A 67 -28.22 19.29 -44.39
N LEU A 68 -27.68 18.08 -44.25
CA LEU A 68 -26.54 17.74 -43.37
C LEU A 68 -26.78 17.96 -41.86
N LYS A 69 -28.03 17.83 -41.39
CA LYS A 69 -28.39 18.03 -39.96
C LYS A 69 -27.74 17.01 -39.01
N ASN A 70 -27.28 15.87 -39.53
CA ASN A 70 -26.55 14.86 -38.78
C ASN A 70 -25.12 15.28 -38.42
N ILE A 71 -24.55 16.26 -39.13
CA ILE A 71 -23.19 16.76 -38.89
C ILE A 71 -23.25 18.00 -37.99
N ALA A 72 -22.74 17.88 -36.77
CA ALA A 72 -22.72 18.96 -35.79
C ALA A 72 -21.70 20.05 -36.16
N PHE A 73 -20.56 19.67 -36.72
CA PHE A 73 -19.46 20.59 -37.00
C PHE A 73 -18.92 20.43 -38.42
N ILE A 74 -18.82 21.52 -39.17
CA ILE A 74 -18.24 21.54 -40.52
C ILE A 74 -17.23 22.67 -40.57
N LEU A 75 -16.02 22.39 -41.02
CA LEU A 75 -14.93 23.36 -41.13
C LEU A 75 -14.22 23.23 -42.49
N PRO A 76 -13.65 24.31 -43.03
CA PRO A 76 -12.78 24.24 -44.20
C PRO A 76 -11.43 23.61 -43.83
N ASN A 77 -10.96 22.71 -44.68
CA ASN A 77 -9.61 22.16 -44.70
C ASN A 77 -8.95 22.58 -46.03
N ILE A 78 -7.95 23.45 -45.98
CA ILE A 78 -7.28 23.94 -47.19
C ILE A 78 -6.00 23.13 -47.39
N GLU A 79 -5.93 22.36 -48.47
CA GLU A 79 -4.77 21.54 -48.82
C GLU A 79 -3.78 22.33 -49.68
N PHE A 80 -2.52 22.33 -49.26
CA PHE A 80 -1.36 22.86 -49.95
C PHE A 80 -0.40 21.74 -50.30
N ARG A 81 0.21 21.85 -51.49
CA ARG A 81 1.29 20.97 -51.93
C ARG A 81 2.56 21.79 -52.11
N LEU A 82 3.50 21.58 -51.21
CA LEU A 82 4.69 22.42 -51.06
C LEU A 82 5.93 21.80 -51.71
N ALA A 83 6.88 22.67 -52.07
CA ALA A 83 8.24 22.34 -52.48
C ALA A 83 9.23 22.56 -51.31
N PRO A 84 10.41 21.89 -51.30
CA PRO A 84 10.88 20.90 -52.27
C PRO A 84 10.06 19.60 -52.22
N PRO A 85 10.03 18.81 -53.31
CA PRO A 85 9.44 17.49 -53.24
C PRO A 85 10.22 16.60 -52.27
N THR A 86 9.52 15.60 -51.74
CA THR A 86 10.09 14.48 -50.99
C THR A 86 11.11 13.71 -51.85
N ASP A 87 11.88 12.80 -51.24
CA ASP A 87 12.89 11.99 -51.95
C ASP A 87 12.28 11.03 -53.00
N LYS A 88 10.95 10.96 -53.09
CA LYS A 88 10.18 10.21 -54.09
C LYS A 88 9.53 11.07 -55.17
N ASP A 89 9.97 12.32 -55.28
CA ASP A 89 9.45 13.31 -56.23
C ASP A 89 7.97 13.66 -56.03
N THR A 90 7.45 13.43 -54.81
CA THR A 90 6.10 13.85 -54.41
C THR A 90 6.14 15.15 -53.60
N PRO A 91 5.32 16.17 -53.91
CA PRO A 91 5.20 17.38 -53.08
C PRO A 91 4.78 17.08 -51.64
N VAL A 92 5.15 17.96 -50.69
CA VAL A 92 4.76 17.83 -49.28
C VAL A 92 3.32 18.32 -49.08
N ASN A 93 2.47 17.49 -48.51
CA ASN A 93 1.09 17.79 -48.20
C ASN A 93 0.95 18.47 -46.82
N ILE A 94 0.51 19.73 -46.82
CA ILE A 94 0.20 20.53 -45.63
C ILE A 94 -1.23 21.05 -45.73
N HIS A 95 -1.94 21.04 -44.62
CA HIS A 95 -3.33 21.44 -44.50
C HIS A 95 -3.49 22.58 -43.48
N LEU A 96 -4.43 23.47 -43.75
CA LEU A 96 -4.93 24.43 -42.77
C LEU A 96 -6.39 24.09 -42.42
N LEU A 97 -6.61 23.60 -41.20
CA LEU A 97 -7.94 23.41 -40.64
C LEU A 97 -8.38 24.73 -40.00
N VAL A 98 -9.29 25.46 -40.63
CA VAL A 98 -9.63 26.84 -40.22
C VAL A 98 -10.96 26.88 -39.49
N SER A 99 -11.06 27.70 -38.44
CA SER A 99 -12.27 27.90 -37.66
C SER A 99 -13.38 28.54 -38.51
N PRO A 100 -14.60 27.98 -38.49
CA PRO A 100 -15.77 28.63 -39.06
C PRO A 100 -16.45 29.62 -38.09
N ASP A 101 -15.91 29.82 -36.88
CA ASP A 101 -16.58 30.60 -35.81
C ASP A 101 -16.73 32.10 -36.16
N ASP A 102 -15.78 32.67 -36.90
CA ASP A 102 -15.88 34.04 -37.42
C ASP A 102 -16.85 34.06 -38.60
N PRO A 103 -17.95 34.83 -38.59
CA PRO A 103 -18.88 34.92 -39.72
C PRO A 103 -18.23 35.30 -41.06
N ASN A 104 -17.10 36.02 -41.03
CA ASN A 104 -16.34 36.45 -42.21
C ASN A 104 -15.18 35.52 -42.58
N HIS A 105 -15.04 34.35 -41.94
CA HIS A 105 -13.91 33.43 -42.14
C HIS A 105 -13.59 33.15 -43.62
N VAL A 106 -14.60 32.95 -44.48
CA VAL A 106 -14.41 32.72 -45.92
C VAL A 106 -13.69 33.90 -46.58
N ALA A 107 -14.10 35.13 -46.27
CA ALA A 107 -13.49 36.33 -46.82
C ALA A 107 -12.05 36.50 -46.31
N GLU A 108 -11.80 36.27 -45.02
CA GLU A 108 -10.47 36.34 -44.43
C GLU A 108 -9.51 35.32 -45.03
N ILE A 109 -9.95 34.08 -45.19
CA ILE A 109 -9.17 33.03 -45.86
C ILE A 109 -8.86 33.43 -47.32
N ASN A 110 -9.87 33.85 -48.09
CA ASN A 110 -9.68 34.25 -49.48
C ASN A 110 -8.73 35.46 -49.61
N ASN A 111 -8.81 36.41 -48.68
CA ASN A 111 -7.90 37.56 -48.61
C ASN A 111 -6.45 37.12 -48.34
N ALA A 112 -6.25 36.18 -47.41
CA ALA A 112 -4.95 35.62 -47.11
C ALA A 112 -4.37 34.86 -48.31
N LEU A 113 -5.17 33.99 -48.94
CA LEU A 113 -4.78 33.28 -50.17
C LEU A 113 -4.46 34.25 -51.32
N ALA A 114 -5.19 35.36 -51.45
CA ALA A 114 -4.89 36.36 -52.47
C ALA A 114 -3.51 37.03 -52.28
N ARG A 115 -2.96 37.06 -51.06
CA ARG A 115 -1.61 37.55 -50.75
C ARG A 115 -0.52 36.49 -50.90
N LEU A 116 -0.90 35.25 -51.16
CA LEU A 116 0.02 34.15 -51.42
C LEU A 116 0.38 34.13 -52.90
N HIS A 117 1.66 34.37 -53.20
CA HIS A 117 2.14 34.58 -54.57
C HIS A 117 3.10 33.49 -55.05
N TRP A 118 3.02 33.15 -56.33
CA TRP A 118 3.95 32.27 -57.03
C TRP A 118 4.46 32.92 -58.31
N HIS A 119 5.72 32.64 -58.65
CA HIS A 119 6.40 33.26 -59.80
C HIS A 119 6.62 32.24 -60.90
N TYR A 120 6.13 32.52 -62.10
CA TYR A 120 6.34 31.68 -63.29
C TYR A 120 6.46 32.55 -64.55
N ASN A 121 7.44 32.23 -65.40
CA ASN A 121 7.70 32.94 -66.66
C ASN A 121 7.72 34.48 -66.51
N SER A 122 8.49 34.98 -65.53
CA SER A 122 8.60 36.41 -65.18
C SER A 122 7.30 37.11 -64.78
N ARG A 123 6.21 36.35 -64.54
CA ARG A 123 4.93 36.85 -64.05
C ARG A 123 4.66 36.33 -62.64
N VAL A 124 3.99 37.16 -61.84
CA VAL A 124 3.48 36.80 -60.51
C VAL A 124 2.02 36.39 -60.63
N TYR A 125 1.68 35.27 -60.01
CA TYR A 125 0.32 34.73 -59.90
C TYR A 125 -0.05 34.66 -58.42
N SER A 126 -1.20 35.21 -58.05
CA SER A 126 -1.74 35.02 -56.69
C SER A 126 -2.56 33.73 -56.59
N CYS A 127 -2.75 33.24 -55.37
CA CYS A 127 -3.60 32.07 -55.10
C CYS A 127 -5.09 32.43 -55.13
N THR A 128 -5.57 32.91 -56.29
CA THR A 128 -6.97 33.24 -56.54
C THR A 128 -7.46 32.49 -57.78
N PRO A 129 -8.75 32.10 -57.87
CA PRO A 129 -9.24 31.35 -59.02
C PRO A 129 -8.90 31.98 -60.40
N PRO A 130 -9.04 33.31 -60.60
CA PRO A 130 -8.65 33.95 -61.86
C PRO A 130 -7.16 33.84 -62.20
N GLN A 131 -6.28 33.98 -61.20
CA GLN A 131 -4.83 33.89 -61.42
C GLN A 131 -4.37 32.43 -61.55
N LEU A 132 -4.99 31.49 -60.85
CA LEU A 132 -4.74 30.05 -61.02
C LEU A 132 -5.16 29.59 -62.44
N MET A 133 -6.32 30.02 -62.94
CA MET A 133 -6.70 29.78 -64.34
C MET A 133 -5.70 30.42 -65.32
N ALA A 134 -5.26 31.65 -65.06
CA ALA A 134 -4.26 32.31 -65.89
C ALA A 134 -2.91 31.57 -65.85
N LEU A 135 -2.55 30.96 -64.72
CA LEU A 135 -1.37 30.15 -64.59
C LEU A 135 -1.49 28.84 -65.37
N GLY A 136 -2.61 28.13 -65.24
CA GLY A 136 -2.86 26.91 -65.99
C GLY A 136 -2.74 27.12 -67.49
N ARG A 137 -3.27 28.24 -68.01
CA ARG A 137 -3.11 28.64 -69.42
C ARG A 137 -1.70 29.09 -69.80
N ALA A 138 -0.92 29.58 -68.85
CA ALA A 138 0.47 29.94 -69.08
C ALA A 138 1.38 28.72 -69.12
N VAL A 139 1.02 27.64 -68.42
CA VAL A 139 1.70 26.34 -68.48
C VAL A 139 1.26 25.54 -69.71
N ASP A 140 -0.04 25.53 -70.01
CA ASP A 140 -0.61 24.86 -71.18
C ASP A 140 -1.51 25.82 -71.96
N HIS A 141 -0.97 26.35 -73.06
CA HIS A 141 -1.65 27.30 -73.93
C HIS A 141 -2.85 26.71 -74.70
N THR A 142 -3.04 25.39 -74.68
CA THR A 142 -4.16 24.73 -75.35
C THR A 142 -5.45 24.75 -74.53
N LEU A 143 -5.38 25.11 -73.24
CA LEU A 143 -6.52 25.12 -72.33
C LEU A 143 -7.44 26.33 -72.56
N ILE A 144 -8.58 26.08 -73.22
CA ILE A 144 -9.64 27.07 -73.43
C ILE A 144 -10.63 27.05 -72.26
N ASP A 145 -11.03 25.85 -71.83
CA ASP A 145 -11.99 25.64 -70.74
C ASP A 145 -11.49 26.16 -69.39
N ASN A 146 -12.35 26.89 -68.67
CA ASN A 146 -12.02 27.50 -67.39
C ASN A 146 -11.76 26.44 -66.31
N THR A 147 -12.54 25.36 -66.27
CA THR A 147 -12.39 24.30 -65.26
C THR A 147 -11.08 23.56 -65.46
N ALA A 148 -10.76 23.17 -66.70
CA ALA A 148 -9.48 22.54 -67.02
C ALA A 148 -8.28 23.47 -66.74
N ALA A 149 -8.39 24.75 -67.09
CA ALA A 149 -7.37 25.76 -66.77
C ALA A 149 -7.16 25.94 -65.26
N LEU A 150 -8.25 25.96 -64.47
CA LEU A 150 -8.17 26.07 -63.02
C LEU A 150 -7.48 24.84 -62.41
N LYS A 151 -7.91 23.62 -62.81
CA LYS A 151 -7.29 22.36 -62.38
C LYS A 151 -5.78 22.36 -62.67
N LYS A 152 -5.39 22.75 -63.89
CA LYS A 152 -3.97 22.83 -64.24
C LYS A 152 -3.21 23.88 -63.43
N GLY A 153 -3.84 25.04 -63.16
CA GLY A 153 -3.28 26.07 -62.29
C GLY A 153 -3.01 25.56 -60.87
N VAL A 154 -4.01 24.95 -60.24
CA VAL A 154 -3.93 24.34 -58.90
C VAL A 154 -2.88 23.22 -58.85
N GLU A 155 -2.80 22.39 -59.90
CA GLU A 155 -1.79 21.35 -60.05
C GLU A 155 -0.36 21.93 -60.01
N GLN A 156 -0.14 23.08 -60.65
CA GLN A 156 1.18 23.66 -60.87
C GLN A 156 1.60 24.68 -59.80
N PHE A 157 0.65 25.23 -59.04
CA PHE A 157 0.94 26.17 -57.96
C PHE A 157 1.56 25.45 -56.75
N LYS A 158 2.90 25.32 -56.75
CA LYS A 158 3.70 24.66 -55.70
C LYS A 158 4.63 25.67 -55.04
N ILE A 159 4.34 26.01 -53.79
CA ILE A 159 5.07 27.05 -53.05
C ILE A 159 6.20 26.41 -52.25
N ASP A 160 7.36 27.06 -52.22
CA ASP A 160 8.45 26.70 -51.33
C ASP A 160 8.00 26.81 -49.86
N PHE A 161 8.30 25.82 -49.03
CA PHE A 161 7.92 25.82 -47.61
C PHE A 161 8.36 27.09 -46.87
N SER A 162 9.55 27.63 -47.15
CA SER A 162 10.03 28.86 -46.53
C SER A 162 9.14 30.07 -46.82
N LYS A 163 8.60 30.18 -48.05
CA LYS A 163 7.67 31.25 -48.45
C LYS A 163 6.28 31.02 -47.86
N PHE A 164 5.83 29.77 -47.81
CA PHE A 164 4.58 29.42 -47.14
C PHE A 164 4.61 29.82 -45.66
N ARG A 165 5.70 29.48 -44.96
CA ARG A 165 5.90 29.86 -43.56
C ARG A 165 5.95 31.38 -43.36
N GLU A 166 6.68 32.09 -44.21
CA GLU A 166 6.74 33.57 -44.16
C GLU A 166 5.36 34.19 -44.36
N TRP A 167 4.62 33.74 -45.37
CA TRP A 167 3.24 34.18 -45.61
C TRP A 167 2.36 33.90 -44.39
N TYR A 168 2.34 32.67 -43.88
CA TYR A 168 1.49 32.31 -42.74
C TYR A 168 1.77 33.17 -41.50
N HIS A 169 3.03 33.47 -41.20
CA HIS A 169 3.39 34.35 -40.09
C HIS A 169 2.99 35.82 -40.27
N GLN A 170 2.76 36.27 -41.50
CA GLN A 170 2.21 37.59 -41.79
C GLN A 170 0.68 37.63 -41.64
N GLU A 171 0.02 36.47 -41.63
CA GLU A 171 -1.42 36.31 -41.51
C GLU A 171 -1.85 36.07 -40.06
N ASN A 172 -1.86 37.12 -39.24
CA ASN A 172 -2.23 37.03 -37.81
C ASN A 172 -3.59 36.36 -37.59
N TRP A 173 -4.59 36.68 -38.42
CA TRP A 173 -5.92 36.09 -38.29
C TRP A 173 -5.89 34.58 -38.53
N LEU A 174 -5.15 34.09 -39.53
CA LEU A 174 -5.00 32.65 -39.77
C LEU A 174 -4.26 31.97 -38.62
N GLN A 175 -3.21 32.58 -38.07
CA GLN A 175 -2.49 32.03 -36.90
C GLN A 175 -3.41 31.82 -35.69
N GLU A 176 -4.35 32.73 -35.45
CA GLU A 176 -5.31 32.61 -34.35
C GLU A 176 -6.46 31.62 -34.64
N HIS A 177 -6.81 31.44 -35.91
CA HIS A 177 -8.03 30.73 -36.33
C HIS A 177 -7.78 29.43 -37.10
N SER A 178 -6.54 28.94 -37.21
CA SER A 178 -6.24 27.69 -37.90
C SER A 178 -5.39 26.73 -37.08
N ILE A 179 -5.43 25.46 -37.47
CA ILE A 179 -4.53 24.41 -37.01
C ILE A 179 -3.79 23.90 -38.25
N VAL A 180 -2.46 23.90 -38.19
CA VAL A 180 -1.59 23.43 -39.26
C VAL A 180 -1.42 21.91 -39.12
N ALA A 181 -1.80 21.16 -40.16
CA ALA A 181 -1.61 19.72 -40.21
C ALA A 181 -0.65 19.35 -41.34
N VAL A 182 0.24 18.38 -41.11
CA VAL A 182 1.10 17.82 -42.17
C VAL A 182 0.84 16.33 -42.33
N SER A 183 0.87 15.83 -43.57
CA SER A 183 0.77 14.40 -43.83
C SER A 183 1.94 13.64 -43.19
N GLY A 184 1.64 12.60 -42.41
CA GLY A 184 2.63 11.63 -41.93
C GLY A 184 3.02 10.61 -43.00
N ASN A 185 2.32 10.55 -44.13
CA ASN A 185 2.51 9.55 -45.18
C ASN A 185 3.67 9.90 -46.13
N LYS A 186 3.79 9.13 -47.22
CA LYS A 186 4.88 9.27 -48.21
C LYS A 186 4.85 10.62 -48.94
N ASP A 187 3.68 11.24 -49.03
CA ASP A 187 3.43 12.57 -49.57
C ASP A 187 3.63 13.68 -48.52
N GLY A 188 4.23 13.37 -47.38
CA GLY A 188 4.58 14.33 -46.34
C GLY A 188 5.87 13.94 -45.62
N LEU A 189 5.85 13.89 -44.30
CA LEU A 189 7.06 13.70 -43.49
C LEU A 189 7.79 12.37 -43.77
N SER A 190 7.06 11.27 -43.99
CA SER A 190 7.66 9.96 -44.31
C SER A 190 8.23 9.88 -45.73
N GLY A 191 8.02 10.91 -46.55
CA GLY A 191 8.64 11.02 -47.87
C GLY A 191 10.11 11.45 -47.83
N PHE A 192 10.55 12.05 -46.72
CA PHE A 192 11.94 12.47 -46.50
C PHE A 192 12.74 11.39 -45.75
N LEU A 193 13.91 11.06 -46.27
CA LEU A 193 14.89 10.21 -45.59
C LEU A 193 15.38 10.89 -44.31
N THR A 194 15.41 10.13 -43.21
CA THR A 194 15.79 10.65 -41.88
C THR A 194 17.24 11.15 -41.84
N ASP A 195 18.14 10.52 -42.60
CA ASP A 195 19.55 10.91 -42.72
C ASP A 195 19.89 11.50 -44.11
N GLY A 196 18.87 11.95 -44.85
CA GLY A 196 19.01 12.49 -46.20
C GLY A 196 19.38 13.97 -46.23
N GLY A 197 19.70 14.48 -47.42
CA GLY A 197 20.03 15.90 -47.64
C GLY A 197 18.91 16.89 -47.28
N TRP A 198 17.69 16.40 -47.02
CA TRP A 198 16.50 17.18 -46.65
C TRP A 198 16.06 16.99 -45.19
N ALA A 199 16.86 16.30 -44.35
CA ALA A 199 16.50 16.04 -42.95
C ALA A 199 16.14 17.32 -42.17
N ALA A 200 16.94 18.39 -42.31
CA ALA A 200 16.67 19.67 -41.65
C ALA A 200 15.33 20.31 -42.10
N MET A 201 14.96 20.16 -43.38
CA MET A 201 13.69 20.66 -43.89
C MET A 201 12.51 19.87 -43.30
N ARG A 202 12.62 18.54 -43.25
CA ARG A 202 11.63 17.67 -42.60
C ARG A 202 11.40 18.10 -41.16
N GLU A 203 12.46 18.34 -40.41
CA GLU A 203 12.34 18.80 -39.02
C GLU A 203 11.67 20.17 -38.89
N GLU A 204 12.00 21.13 -39.76
CA GLU A 204 11.39 22.47 -39.76
C GLU A 204 9.89 22.42 -40.09
N ILE A 205 9.48 21.62 -41.08
CA ILE A 205 8.06 21.40 -41.41
C ILE A 205 7.33 20.79 -40.21
N THR A 206 7.99 19.84 -39.54
CA THR A 206 7.44 19.17 -38.37
C THR A 206 7.26 20.13 -37.19
N ARG A 207 8.27 20.98 -36.90
CA ARG A 207 8.19 22.02 -35.86
C ARG A 207 7.06 23.02 -36.13
N PHE A 208 6.87 23.38 -37.40
CA PHE A 208 5.83 24.32 -37.83
C PHE A 208 4.40 23.74 -37.77
N SER A 209 4.24 22.42 -37.81
CA SER A 209 2.92 21.79 -37.83
C SER A 209 2.40 21.54 -36.42
N ASP A 210 1.12 21.78 -36.18
CA ASP A 210 0.46 21.53 -34.89
C ASP A 210 0.08 20.04 -34.74
N VAL A 211 -0.37 19.43 -35.83
CA VAL A 211 -0.90 18.05 -35.85
C VAL A 211 -0.34 17.24 -37.01
N ILE A 212 -0.38 15.91 -36.87
CA ILE A 212 0.09 14.96 -37.88
C ILE A 212 -1.10 14.22 -38.47
N PHE A 213 -1.30 14.30 -39.79
CA PHE A 213 -2.29 13.49 -40.49
C PHE A 213 -1.76 12.07 -40.69
N SER A 214 -2.07 11.18 -39.75
CA SER A 214 -1.67 9.78 -39.79
C SER A 214 -2.59 8.89 -38.98
N GLY A 215 -2.98 7.77 -39.58
CA GLY A 215 -3.66 6.68 -38.86
C GLY A 215 -2.71 5.60 -38.34
N ARG A 216 -1.38 5.74 -38.47
CA ARG A 216 -0.44 4.65 -38.13
C ARG A 216 -0.12 4.64 -36.64
N LEU A 217 -0.39 3.52 -35.97
CA LEU A 217 -0.13 3.37 -34.54
C LEU A 217 1.33 3.63 -34.14
N GLY A 218 2.29 3.25 -34.99
CA GLY A 218 3.71 3.53 -34.74
C GLY A 218 4.04 5.03 -34.70
N GLU A 219 3.44 5.83 -35.60
CA GLU A 219 3.60 7.28 -35.61
C GLU A 219 2.87 7.91 -34.42
N THR A 220 1.67 7.42 -34.09
CA THR A 220 0.95 7.84 -32.87
C THR A 220 1.79 7.59 -31.62
N ASN A 221 2.39 6.41 -31.47
CA ASN A 221 3.23 6.09 -30.32
C ASN A 221 4.50 6.96 -30.26
N PHE A 222 5.14 7.22 -31.41
CA PHE A 222 6.29 8.12 -31.48
C PHE A 222 5.94 9.54 -31.02
N TRP A 223 4.89 10.13 -31.60
CA TRP A 223 4.47 11.50 -31.29
C TRP A 223 3.90 11.67 -29.88
N LEU A 224 3.48 10.58 -29.24
CA LEU A 224 3.09 10.58 -27.83
C LEU A 224 4.22 10.19 -26.88
N GLY A 225 5.41 9.85 -27.38
CA GLY A 225 6.54 9.36 -26.58
C GLY A 225 6.28 8.01 -25.90
N ARG A 226 5.28 7.24 -26.35
CA ARG A 226 4.86 5.98 -25.71
C ARG A 226 5.73 4.81 -26.17
N ASN A 227 6.26 4.05 -25.20
CA ASN A 227 7.12 2.89 -25.44
C ASN A 227 8.31 3.21 -26.36
N GLN A 228 8.90 4.39 -26.18
CA GLN A 228 10.05 4.86 -26.96
C GLN A 228 11.31 4.86 -26.09
N PRO A 229 12.50 4.58 -26.66
CA PRO A 229 13.77 4.85 -26.01
C PRO A 229 13.93 6.36 -25.73
N ASP A 230 14.69 6.72 -24.69
CA ASP A 230 14.92 8.12 -24.28
C ASP A 230 15.41 9.01 -25.44
N GLU A 231 16.28 8.49 -26.31
CA GLU A 231 16.78 9.20 -27.49
C GLU A 231 15.65 9.66 -28.43
N ASN A 232 14.60 8.83 -28.60
CA ASN A 232 13.44 9.17 -29.43
C ASN A 232 12.54 10.18 -28.74
N VAL A 233 12.40 10.10 -27.41
CA VAL A 233 11.63 11.08 -26.62
C VAL A 233 12.30 12.46 -26.69
N ASP A 234 13.62 12.51 -26.53
CA ASP A 234 14.40 13.74 -26.64
C ASP A 234 14.39 14.29 -28.06
N PHE A 235 14.45 13.42 -29.08
CA PHE A 235 14.32 13.83 -30.47
C PHE A 235 12.93 14.42 -30.74
N MET A 236 11.84 13.77 -30.29
CA MET A 236 10.48 14.28 -30.42
C MET A 236 10.32 15.65 -29.72
N LYS A 237 10.91 15.85 -28.54
CA LYS A 237 10.94 17.16 -27.85
C LYS A 237 11.63 18.24 -28.70
N LYS A 238 12.74 17.94 -29.37
CA LYS A 238 13.42 18.86 -30.30
C LYS A 238 12.57 19.24 -31.53
N LEU A 239 11.55 18.45 -31.85
CA LEU A 239 10.61 18.71 -32.95
C LEU A 239 9.35 19.47 -32.53
N GLY A 240 9.35 20.07 -31.33
CA GLY A 240 8.22 20.85 -30.81
C GLY A 240 7.29 20.06 -29.88
N GLY A 241 7.76 18.92 -29.34
CA GLY A 241 7.04 18.17 -28.33
C GLY A 241 5.92 17.27 -28.87
N PRO A 242 5.10 16.69 -27.97
CA PRO A 242 4.07 15.73 -28.36
C PRO A 242 3.06 16.33 -29.33
N LYS A 243 2.69 15.57 -30.37
CA LYS A 243 1.73 16.02 -31.40
C LYS A 243 0.58 15.03 -31.56
N PRO A 244 -0.68 15.48 -31.67
CA PRO A 244 -1.80 14.60 -31.93
C PRO A 244 -1.73 14.08 -33.36
N CYS A 245 -1.98 12.78 -33.51
CA CYS A 245 -2.16 12.15 -34.81
C CYS A 245 -3.66 12.07 -35.12
N ILE A 246 -4.13 12.87 -36.07
CA ILE A 246 -5.51 12.82 -36.56
C ILE A 246 -5.56 12.11 -37.91
N HIS A 247 -6.73 11.60 -38.28
CA HIS A 247 -6.92 10.92 -39.55
C HIS A 247 -8.26 11.28 -40.18
N GLY A 248 -8.35 11.14 -41.49
CA GLY A 248 -9.58 11.26 -42.27
C GLY A 248 -9.56 10.25 -43.41
N SER A 249 -10.69 10.08 -44.07
CA SER A 249 -10.83 9.08 -45.14
C SER A 249 -10.07 9.43 -46.42
N ASP A 250 -9.69 10.69 -46.61
CA ASP A 250 -9.09 11.21 -47.84
C ASP A 250 -9.93 10.81 -49.06
N ALA A 251 -11.25 10.94 -48.90
CA ALA A 251 -12.20 10.36 -49.83
C ALA A 251 -12.29 11.20 -51.11
N HIS A 252 -12.09 10.52 -52.24
CA HIS A 252 -12.26 11.05 -53.60
C HIS A 252 -13.46 10.44 -54.35
N SER A 253 -14.20 9.55 -53.69
CA SER A 253 -15.39 8.87 -54.22
C SER A 253 -16.40 8.57 -53.11
N ILE A 254 -17.67 8.31 -53.48
CA ILE A 254 -18.71 7.94 -52.51
C ILE A 254 -18.36 6.63 -51.79
N GLN A 255 -17.67 5.70 -52.46
CA GLN A 255 -17.34 4.39 -51.90
C GLN A 255 -16.33 4.47 -50.75
N THR A 256 -15.43 5.46 -50.78
CA THR A 256 -14.37 5.69 -49.78
C THR A 256 -14.78 6.71 -48.70
N LEU A 257 -15.91 7.39 -48.88
CA LEU A 257 -16.41 8.40 -47.94
C LEU A 257 -16.59 7.81 -46.53
N PHE A 258 -15.93 8.42 -45.55
CA PHE A 258 -15.89 7.94 -44.16
C PHE A 258 -15.35 6.50 -44.00
N ARG A 259 -14.52 6.03 -44.92
CA ARG A 259 -13.94 4.67 -44.86
C ARG A 259 -12.42 4.73 -45.05
N PRO A 260 -11.68 5.26 -44.06
CA PRO A 260 -10.22 5.17 -44.06
C PRO A 260 -9.76 3.71 -44.07
N ASP A 261 -8.58 3.46 -44.65
CA ASP A 261 -7.98 2.14 -44.73
C ASP A 261 -7.87 1.46 -43.35
N ASN A 262 -8.20 0.16 -43.29
CA ASN A 262 -8.14 -0.68 -42.09
C ASN A 262 -9.02 -0.19 -40.93
N ASP A 263 -10.15 0.47 -41.21
CA ASP A 263 -11.09 1.00 -40.21
C ASP A 263 -10.42 1.89 -39.16
N ARG A 264 -9.40 2.64 -39.60
CA ARG A 264 -8.65 3.59 -38.77
C ARG A 264 -9.45 4.87 -38.53
N PHE A 265 -10.61 4.76 -37.90
CA PHE A 265 -11.46 5.93 -37.66
C PHE A 265 -10.82 6.86 -36.62
N CYS A 266 -10.99 8.16 -36.84
CA CYS A 266 -10.52 9.19 -35.91
C CYS A 266 -11.60 9.50 -34.89
N TRP A 267 -11.32 9.21 -33.62
CA TRP A 267 -12.16 9.54 -32.48
C TRP A 267 -11.54 10.68 -31.71
N ILE A 268 -12.31 11.75 -31.49
CA ILE A 268 -11.88 12.92 -30.71
C ILE A 268 -12.81 13.06 -29.50
N LYS A 269 -12.21 13.16 -28.31
CA LYS A 269 -12.89 13.42 -27.03
C LYS A 269 -12.86 14.92 -26.75
N ALA A 270 -13.86 15.63 -27.26
CA ALA A 270 -14.02 17.06 -27.08
C ALA A 270 -15.44 17.52 -27.46
N ASP A 271 -15.75 18.78 -27.21
CA ASP A 271 -16.88 19.44 -27.85
C ASP A 271 -16.74 19.46 -29.38
N THR A 272 -17.86 19.29 -30.09
CA THR A 272 -17.90 19.29 -31.56
C THR A 272 -17.89 20.71 -32.11
N ASN A 273 -16.80 21.43 -31.88
CA ASN A 273 -16.52 22.77 -32.39
C ASN A 273 -15.00 22.97 -32.53
N PHE A 274 -14.58 24.14 -32.98
CA PHE A 274 -13.16 24.42 -33.19
C PHE A 274 -12.35 24.52 -31.89
N GLN A 275 -12.94 24.99 -30.79
CA GLN A 275 -12.25 25.04 -29.50
C GLN A 275 -11.98 23.63 -28.95
N GLY A 276 -12.93 22.71 -29.10
CA GLY A 276 -12.74 21.30 -28.80
C GLY A 276 -11.67 20.66 -29.68
N LEU A 277 -11.59 21.05 -30.96
CA LEU A 277 -10.49 20.62 -31.81
C LEU A 277 -9.14 21.16 -31.32
N LYS A 278 -9.04 22.42 -30.90
CA LYS A 278 -7.80 22.97 -30.30
C LYS A 278 -7.37 22.25 -29.03
N GLN A 279 -8.31 21.73 -28.26
CA GLN A 279 -8.01 21.03 -27.01
C GLN A 279 -7.13 19.77 -27.23
N ILE A 280 -7.18 19.15 -28.41
CA ILE A 280 -6.32 17.98 -28.70
C ILE A 280 -4.82 18.32 -28.74
N LEU A 281 -4.47 19.60 -28.89
CA LEU A 281 -3.08 20.06 -28.88
C LEU A 281 -2.49 20.04 -27.47
N LEU A 282 -3.33 20.17 -26.44
CA LEU A 282 -2.92 20.21 -25.03
C LEU A 282 -2.78 18.80 -24.45
N GLU A 283 -3.74 17.91 -24.75
CA GLU A 283 -3.73 16.51 -24.27
C GLU A 283 -3.83 15.48 -25.41
N PRO A 284 -2.86 15.42 -26.34
CA PRO A 284 -2.98 14.64 -27.58
C PRO A 284 -3.23 13.15 -27.33
N GLY A 285 -2.60 12.58 -26.30
CA GLY A 285 -2.72 11.15 -25.98
C GLY A 285 -4.01 10.76 -25.25
N GLU A 286 -4.77 11.71 -24.73
CA GLU A 286 -6.02 11.46 -23.99
C GLU A 286 -7.27 11.87 -24.76
N ARG A 287 -7.10 12.70 -25.81
CA ARG A 287 -8.21 13.25 -26.58
C ARG A 287 -8.32 12.76 -28.01
N VAL A 288 -7.31 12.06 -28.54
CA VAL A 288 -7.35 11.47 -29.88
C VAL A 288 -7.11 9.96 -29.82
N HIS A 289 -7.94 9.21 -30.54
CA HIS A 289 -7.79 7.77 -30.71
C HIS A 289 -8.04 7.39 -32.17
N ILE A 290 -7.16 6.57 -32.74
CA ILE A 290 -7.31 6.00 -34.08
C ILE A 290 -7.61 4.51 -33.96
N GLY A 291 -8.78 4.09 -34.45
CA GLY A 291 -9.20 2.70 -34.40
C GLY A 291 -10.68 2.48 -34.76
N PRO A 292 -11.12 1.22 -34.85
CA PRO A 292 -12.47 0.87 -35.27
C PRO A 292 -13.56 1.31 -34.27
N THR A 293 -13.21 1.41 -32.98
CA THR A 293 -14.10 1.82 -31.89
C THR A 293 -13.38 2.78 -30.96
N PRO A 294 -14.08 3.71 -30.28
CA PRO A 294 -13.45 4.54 -29.27
C PRO A 294 -13.01 3.66 -28.09
N PRO A 295 -12.02 4.11 -27.29
CA PRO A 295 -11.58 3.35 -26.15
C PRO A 295 -12.70 3.31 -25.08
N MET A 296 -13.00 2.10 -24.60
CA MET A 296 -13.93 1.87 -23.49
C MET A 296 -13.13 1.47 -22.27
N TYR A 297 -12.94 2.42 -21.35
CA TYR A 297 -12.10 2.19 -20.17
C TYR A 297 -12.89 1.81 -18.91
N HIS A 298 -14.20 2.05 -18.90
CA HIS A 298 -15.04 1.93 -17.70
C HIS A 298 -16.01 0.75 -17.79
N ASP A 299 -16.26 0.09 -16.66
CA ASP A 299 -17.37 -0.84 -16.50
C ASP A 299 -18.70 -0.06 -16.46
N ARG A 300 -19.57 -0.29 -17.45
CA ARG A 300 -20.84 0.44 -17.58
C ARG A 300 -21.78 0.25 -16.39
N ALA A 301 -21.71 -0.89 -15.69
CA ALA A 301 -22.51 -1.12 -14.48
C ALA A 301 -22.05 -0.25 -13.29
N ARG A 302 -20.85 0.35 -13.38
CA ARG A 302 -20.21 1.16 -12.33
C ARG A 302 -19.97 2.60 -12.77
N VAL A 303 -20.67 3.06 -13.80
CA VAL A 303 -20.67 4.46 -14.24
C VAL A 303 -22.06 5.04 -14.01
N LEU A 304 -22.13 6.08 -13.19
CA LEU A 304 -23.35 6.85 -13.02
C LEU A 304 -23.59 7.68 -14.28
N ASP A 305 -24.64 7.37 -15.02
CA ASP A 305 -24.98 8.04 -16.27
C ASP A 305 -25.77 9.33 -16.01
N LYS A 306 -26.66 9.34 -15.02
CA LYS A 306 -27.53 10.48 -14.77
C LYS A 306 -28.05 10.50 -13.34
N VAL A 307 -28.22 11.69 -12.79
CA VAL A 307 -28.94 11.92 -11.52
C VAL A 307 -30.17 12.78 -11.77
N THR A 308 -31.29 12.42 -11.14
CA THR A 308 -32.54 13.19 -11.18
C THR A 308 -33.02 13.42 -9.75
N LEU A 309 -33.30 14.68 -9.42
CA LEU A 309 -33.76 15.13 -8.11
C LEU A 309 -35.27 15.40 -8.16
N ASN A 310 -36.08 14.38 -7.88
CA ASN A 310 -37.53 14.49 -7.92
C ASN A 310 -38.10 14.99 -6.59
N ASN A 311 -39.18 15.77 -6.64
CA ASN A 311 -39.84 16.33 -5.44
C ASN A 311 -38.91 17.19 -4.56
N GLY A 312 -37.98 17.92 -5.17
CA GLY A 312 -37.04 18.80 -4.45
C GLY A 312 -37.61 20.12 -3.96
N GLY A 313 -38.93 20.25 -3.86
CA GLY A 313 -39.62 21.48 -3.47
C GLY A 313 -39.18 22.69 -4.31
N GLU A 314 -38.91 23.80 -3.64
CA GLU A 314 -38.35 25.02 -4.26
C GLU A 314 -36.82 24.98 -4.44
N TRP A 315 -36.16 23.96 -3.88
CA TRP A 315 -34.69 23.86 -3.85
C TRP A 315 -34.10 23.29 -5.13
N PHE A 316 -34.75 22.28 -5.71
CA PHE A 316 -34.23 21.59 -6.90
C PHE A 316 -35.30 21.44 -7.96
N GLU A 317 -34.91 21.64 -9.21
CA GLU A 317 -35.71 21.25 -10.36
C GLU A 317 -35.58 19.75 -10.63
N ALA A 318 -36.68 19.12 -11.06
CA ALA A 318 -36.70 17.72 -11.51
C ALA A 318 -36.04 17.53 -12.90
N THR A 319 -35.06 18.37 -13.23
CA THR A 319 -34.32 18.33 -14.49
C THR A 319 -33.19 17.30 -14.36
N PRO A 320 -33.11 16.30 -15.25
CA PRO A 320 -32.05 15.30 -15.17
C PRO A 320 -30.67 15.90 -15.46
N ILE A 321 -29.69 15.60 -14.60
CA ILE A 321 -28.29 16.04 -14.72
C ILE A 321 -27.47 14.86 -15.27
N PRO A 322 -27.04 14.90 -16.54
CA PRO A 322 -26.23 13.83 -17.11
C PRO A 322 -24.76 13.96 -16.66
N LEU A 323 -24.07 12.83 -16.45
CA LEU A 323 -22.71 12.80 -15.92
C LEU A 323 -21.72 12.13 -16.88
N ASN A 324 -20.51 12.67 -16.99
CA ASN A 324 -19.45 12.06 -17.80
C ASN A 324 -18.86 10.83 -17.11
N SER A 325 -18.37 9.84 -17.86
CA SER A 325 -17.76 8.63 -17.29
C SER A 325 -16.34 8.84 -16.76
N GLY A 326 -15.68 9.94 -17.13
CA GLY A 326 -14.35 10.33 -16.65
C GLY A 326 -14.38 11.18 -15.38
N LEU A 327 -13.70 12.33 -15.42
CA LEU A 327 -13.64 13.31 -14.34
C LEU A 327 -14.75 14.35 -14.50
N VAL A 328 -15.66 14.36 -13.53
CA VAL A 328 -16.72 15.36 -13.37
C VAL A 328 -16.34 16.28 -12.22
N SER A 329 -16.11 17.57 -12.52
CA SER A 329 -15.81 18.56 -11.50
C SER A 329 -17.01 19.44 -11.18
N ILE A 330 -17.40 19.50 -9.91
CA ILE A 330 -18.48 20.37 -9.42
C ILE A 330 -17.85 21.58 -8.74
N ILE A 331 -18.06 22.75 -9.33
CA ILE A 331 -17.53 24.03 -8.85
C ILE A 331 -18.65 25.05 -8.61
N GLY A 332 -18.33 26.15 -7.94
CA GLY A 332 -19.31 27.18 -7.57
C GLY A 332 -18.88 27.96 -6.35
N GLN A 333 -19.55 29.08 -6.09
CA GLN A 333 -19.26 29.94 -4.95
C GLN A 333 -19.58 29.24 -3.61
N LYS A 334 -19.12 29.82 -2.50
CA LYS A 334 -19.46 29.29 -1.17
C LYS A 334 -20.99 29.34 -0.96
N GLY A 335 -21.57 28.24 -0.51
CA GLY A 335 -23.03 28.11 -0.32
C GLY A 335 -23.83 27.83 -1.60
N SER A 336 -23.19 27.60 -2.76
CA SER A 336 -23.90 27.40 -4.03
C SER A 336 -24.51 26.01 -4.26
N GLY A 337 -24.44 25.11 -3.28
CA GLY A 337 -24.99 23.75 -3.40
C GLY A 337 -24.04 22.68 -3.98
N LYS A 338 -22.72 22.93 -4.06
CA LYS A 338 -21.74 21.95 -4.57
C LYS A 338 -21.79 20.60 -3.84
N SER A 339 -21.55 20.63 -2.52
CA SER A 339 -21.59 19.44 -1.66
C SER A 339 -22.99 18.83 -1.58
N ALA A 340 -24.05 19.62 -1.80
CA ALA A 340 -25.42 19.12 -1.79
C ALA A 340 -25.63 18.04 -2.86
N LEU A 341 -25.20 18.30 -4.11
CA LEU A 341 -25.31 17.31 -5.18
C LEU A 341 -24.51 16.04 -4.87
N ALA A 342 -23.29 16.20 -4.36
CA ALA A 342 -22.41 15.09 -4.01
C ALA A 342 -22.97 14.21 -2.89
N GLU A 343 -23.46 14.83 -1.80
CA GLU A 343 -24.08 14.13 -0.68
C GLU A 343 -25.37 13.41 -1.12
N LEU A 344 -26.19 14.02 -1.97
CA LEU A 344 -27.41 13.40 -2.49
C LEU A 344 -27.10 12.17 -3.35
N ILE A 345 -26.07 12.25 -4.20
CA ILE A 345 -25.60 11.09 -4.98
C ILE A 345 -25.07 10.01 -4.02
N ALA A 346 -24.23 10.35 -3.05
CA ALA A 346 -23.69 9.40 -2.08
C ALA A 346 -24.80 8.73 -1.25
N PHE A 347 -25.85 9.48 -0.89
CA PHE A 347 -27.02 8.95 -0.16
C PHE A 347 -27.76 7.90 -0.99
N ALA A 348 -28.09 8.22 -2.24
CA ALA A 348 -28.76 7.28 -3.12
C ALA A 348 -27.88 6.11 -3.57
N ALA A 349 -26.56 6.28 -3.51
CA ALA A 349 -25.60 5.22 -3.75
C ALA A 349 -25.36 4.30 -2.54
N GLY A 350 -25.90 4.64 -1.35
CA GLY A 350 -25.71 3.87 -0.12
C GLY A 350 -24.34 4.05 0.55
N SER A 351 -23.65 5.16 0.29
CA SER A 351 -22.29 5.44 0.79
C SER A 351 -22.19 6.74 1.60
N TRP A 352 -23.32 7.34 1.96
CA TRP A 352 -23.37 8.57 2.75
C TRP A 352 -23.38 8.25 4.25
N GLU A 353 -22.64 9.06 5.02
CA GLU A 353 -22.61 8.98 6.48
C GLU A 353 -23.22 10.24 7.12
N PRO A 354 -24.05 10.08 8.17
CA PRO A 354 -24.66 11.19 8.88
C PRO A 354 -23.62 12.05 9.64
N SER A 355 -23.68 13.38 9.46
CA SER A 355 -22.85 14.35 10.19
C SER A 355 -23.59 15.68 10.39
N GLU A 356 -23.42 16.34 11.54
CA GLU A 356 -24.14 17.59 11.87
C GLU A 356 -23.93 18.74 10.86
N ALA A 357 -22.83 18.72 10.09
CA ALA A 357 -22.57 19.71 9.03
C ALA A 357 -23.07 19.29 7.64
N SER A 358 -23.61 18.08 7.48
CA SER A 358 -24.16 17.58 6.22
C SER A 358 -25.24 18.52 5.70
N PHE A 359 -25.26 18.73 4.38
CA PHE A 359 -26.37 19.36 3.70
C PHE A 359 -27.69 18.62 3.99
N ILE A 360 -27.70 17.30 3.83
CA ILE A 360 -28.89 16.46 4.00
C ILE A 360 -29.48 16.62 5.41
N GLN A 361 -28.65 16.66 6.46
CA GLN A 361 -29.16 16.86 7.82
C GLN A 361 -29.70 18.28 8.06
N ARG A 362 -29.02 19.32 7.54
CA ARG A 362 -29.42 20.72 7.73
C ARG A 362 -30.69 21.08 6.95
N ALA A 363 -30.84 20.53 5.75
CA ALA A 363 -31.96 20.79 4.86
C ALA A 363 -33.07 19.72 4.95
N GLY A 364 -32.87 18.65 5.73
CA GLY A 364 -33.74 17.46 5.77
C GLY A 364 -35.21 17.79 5.96
N SER A 365 -35.55 18.63 6.94
CA SER A 365 -36.94 19.03 7.23
C SER A 365 -37.65 19.78 6.09
N PHE A 366 -36.90 20.28 5.11
CA PHE A 366 -37.43 20.95 3.91
C PHE A 366 -37.42 20.03 2.68
N LEU A 367 -36.82 18.83 2.77
CA LEU A 367 -36.55 17.92 1.67
C LEU A 367 -37.03 16.47 1.95
N ASP A 368 -37.89 16.24 2.95
CA ASP A 368 -38.36 14.90 3.37
C ASP A 368 -39.12 14.10 2.27
N ASP A 369 -39.57 14.79 1.22
CA ASP A 369 -40.21 14.18 0.04
C ASP A 369 -39.25 13.99 -1.15
N LEU A 370 -38.01 14.49 -1.07
CA LEU A 370 -37.02 14.43 -2.15
C LEU A 370 -36.65 12.96 -2.44
N VAL A 371 -36.79 12.59 -3.71
CA VAL A 371 -36.36 11.30 -4.24
C VAL A 371 -35.20 11.51 -5.20
N VAL A 372 -34.04 10.97 -4.84
CA VAL A 372 -32.85 10.98 -5.67
C VAL A 372 -32.85 9.69 -6.50
N LYS A 373 -32.96 9.83 -7.83
CA LYS A 373 -32.85 8.73 -8.79
C LYS A 373 -31.48 8.78 -9.46
N LEU A 374 -30.76 7.67 -9.39
CA LEU A 374 -29.50 7.41 -10.09
C LEU A 374 -29.78 6.44 -11.25
N GLU A 375 -29.34 6.79 -12.45
CA GLU A 375 -29.38 5.92 -13.63
C GLU A 375 -27.96 5.59 -14.04
N TRP A 376 -27.66 4.31 -14.25
CA TRP A 376 -26.33 3.78 -14.54
C TRP A 376 -26.16 3.54 -16.04
N ALA A 377 -24.91 3.51 -16.53
CA ALA A 377 -24.63 3.43 -17.95
C ALA A 377 -24.97 2.06 -18.59
N ASP A 378 -25.27 1.05 -17.77
CA ASP A 378 -25.82 -0.24 -18.21
C ASP A 378 -27.36 -0.22 -18.37
N GLY A 379 -28.01 0.89 -18.01
CA GLY A 379 -29.46 1.08 -18.07
C GLY A 379 -30.20 0.72 -16.77
N SER A 380 -29.51 0.25 -15.74
CA SER A 380 -30.09 0.04 -14.42
C SER A 380 -30.33 1.36 -13.69
N SER A 381 -31.17 1.36 -12.65
CA SER A 381 -31.43 2.56 -11.85
C SER A 381 -31.64 2.23 -10.37
N THR A 382 -31.14 3.10 -9.50
CA THR A 382 -31.38 3.07 -8.05
C THR A 382 -32.06 4.36 -7.61
N SER A 383 -32.95 4.28 -6.64
CA SER A 383 -33.65 5.46 -6.11
C SER A 383 -33.69 5.39 -4.59
N ALA A 384 -33.44 6.51 -3.92
CA ALA A 384 -33.57 6.64 -2.49
C ALA A 384 -34.37 7.91 -2.14
N ARG A 385 -35.22 7.80 -1.11
CA ARG A 385 -35.98 8.91 -0.57
C ARG A 385 -35.29 9.43 0.69
N LEU A 386 -35.11 10.74 0.81
CA LEU A 386 -34.61 11.34 2.04
C LEU A 386 -35.56 11.01 3.22
N GLY A 387 -35.00 10.63 4.37
CA GLY A 387 -35.77 10.16 5.53
C GLY A 387 -36.19 8.68 5.48
N GLY A 388 -35.93 7.96 4.38
CA GLY A 388 -36.11 6.51 4.26
C GLY A 388 -34.88 5.71 4.70
N GLU A 389 -34.97 4.37 4.59
CA GLU A 389 -33.80 3.49 4.79
C GLU A 389 -32.74 3.69 3.70
N LEU A 390 -31.48 3.71 4.10
CA LEU A 390 -30.34 3.75 3.18
C LEU A 390 -30.26 2.45 2.36
N PRO A 391 -29.90 2.51 1.07
CA PRO A 391 -29.64 1.32 0.26
C PRO A 391 -28.57 0.41 0.91
N SER A 392 -28.78 -0.90 0.87
CA SER A 392 -27.92 -1.89 1.55
C SER A 392 -26.57 -2.15 0.87
N MET A 393 -26.38 -1.71 -0.37
CA MET A 393 -25.13 -1.86 -1.11
C MET A 393 -24.57 -0.50 -1.52
N GLY A 394 -23.36 -0.18 -1.03
CA GLY A 394 -22.59 1.00 -1.42
C GLY A 394 -22.10 0.88 -2.86
N SER A 395 -22.85 1.46 -3.80
CA SER A 395 -22.57 1.44 -5.25
C SER A 395 -21.56 2.50 -5.69
N ALA A 396 -21.23 3.46 -4.83
CA ALA A 396 -20.15 4.45 -4.98
C ALA A 396 -19.30 4.51 -3.69
N ARG A 397 -18.09 5.07 -3.77
CA ARG A 397 -17.30 5.46 -2.59
C ARG A 397 -17.39 6.98 -2.41
N PHE A 398 -17.62 7.45 -1.20
CA PHE A 398 -17.70 8.88 -0.88
C PHE A 398 -16.66 9.27 0.17
N LEU A 399 -15.74 10.15 -0.22
CA LEU A 399 -14.77 10.79 0.66
C LEU A 399 -15.27 12.20 0.98
N SER A 400 -16.01 12.33 2.08
CA SER A 400 -16.45 13.65 2.54
C SER A 400 -15.27 14.45 3.11
N GLN A 401 -15.35 15.78 3.04
CA GLN A 401 -14.35 16.68 3.63
C GLN A 401 -14.06 16.32 5.10
N ARG A 402 -15.11 16.18 5.91
CA ARG A 402 -14.99 15.87 7.34
C ARG A 402 -14.43 14.49 7.61
N PHE A 403 -14.72 13.52 6.76
CA PHE A 403 -14.16 12.18 6.88
C PHE A 403 -12.64 12.24 6.76
N VAL A 404 -12.13 12.92 5.73
CA VAL A 404 -10.68 13.12 5.54
C VAL A 404 -10.08 13.91 6.69
N GLU A 405 -10.71 15.02 7.12
CA GLU A 405 -10.25 15.83 8.26
C GLU A 405 -10.20 15.02 9.55
N LYS A 406 -11.24 14.23 9.86
CA LYS A 406 -11.31 13.40 11.07
C LYS A 406 -10.20 12.35 11.08
N LEU A 407 -9.99 11.65 9.96
CA LEU A 407 -8.93 10.65 9.85
C LEU A 407 -7.54 11.28 10.03
N CYS A 408 -7.37 12.52 9.56
CA CYS A 408 -6.12 13.25 9.63
C CYS A 408 -5.95 14.09 10.92
N ALA A 409 -6.99 14.20 11.77
CA ALA A 409 -6.99 14.99 12.99
C ALA A 409 -6.41 14.20 14.17
N GLY A 410 -5.22 14.57 14.63
CA GLY A 410 -4.56 14.02 15.82
C GLY A 410 -3.04 13.93 15.70
N ASP A 411 -2.35 14.10 16.84
CA ASP A 411 -0.90 13.91 16.98
C ASP A 411 -0.50 12.42 17.01
N GLN A 412 -1.45 11.54 17.35
CA GLN A 412 -1.31 10.08 17.20
C GLN A 412 -2.08 9.62 15.96
N LEU A 413 -1.56 8.59 15.28
CA LEU A 413 -2.30 7.87 14.25
C LEU A 413 -3.66 7.46 14.84
N SER A 414 -4.76 7.90 14.24
CA SER A 414 -6.06 7.35 14.58
C SER A 414 -6.09 5.90 14.09
N ASP A 415 -6.53 4.96 14.93
CA ASP A 415 -6.73 3.56 14.53
C ASP A 415 -7.60 3.47 13.27
N ASP A 416 -8.52 4.42 13.10
CA ASP A 416 -9.37 4.57 11.91
C ASP A 416 -8.54 4.80 10.62
N LEU A 417 -7.52 5.67 10.64
CA LEU A 417 -6.68 5.91 9.46
C LEU A 417 -5.83 4.69 9.11
N VAL A 418 -5.26 4.02 10.11
CA VAL A 418 -4.50 2.77 9.90
C VAL A 418 -5.40 1.71 9.29
N ARG A 419 -6.63 1.57 9.80
CA ARG A 419 -7.59 0.59 9.30
C ARG A 419 -8.00 0.85 7.85
N GLU A 420 -8.18 2.11 7.47
CA GLU A 420 -8.49 2.46 6.08
C GLU A 420 -7.32 2.19 5.15
N ILE A 421 -6.10 2.50 5.57
CA ILE A 421 -4.88 2.17 4.83
C ILE A 421 -4.78 0.65 4.65
N GLU A 422 -4.92 -0.12 5.73
CA GLU A 422 -4.91 -1.58 5.71
C GLU A 422 -6.02 -2.16 4.82
N GLY A 423 -7.20 -1.54 4.81
CA GLY A 423 -8.32 -1.91 3.94
C GLY A 423 -7.99 -1.73 2.46
N VAL A 424 -7.46 -0.57 2.07
CA VAL A 424 -7.04 -0.30 0.68
C VAL A 424 -5.91 -1.24 0.26
N ILE A 425 -4.97 -1.50 1.16
CA ILE A 425 -3.89 -2.46 0.95
C ILE A 425 -4.44 -3.87 0.71
N PHE A 426 -5.37 -4.32 1.55
CA PHE A 426 -5.99 -5.63 1.44
C PHE A 426 -6.77 -5.81 0.13
N ASP A 427 -7.55 -4.79 -0.26
CA ASP A 427 -8.27 -4.75 -1.53
C ASP A 427 -7.31 -4.84 -2.74
N ALA A 428 -6.07 -4.37 -2.58
CA ALA A 428 -5.04 -4.42 -3.60
C ALA A 428 -4.31 -5.78 -3.70
N LEU A 429 -4.33 -6.64 -2.67
CA LEU A 429 -3.63 -7.95 -2.69
C LEU A 429 -4.28 -8.94 -3.65
N ASP A 430 -3.51 -9.88 -4.22
CA ASP A 430 -4.12 -10.94 -5.03
C ASP A 430 -5.05 -11.83 -4.19
N PRO A 431 -6.24 -12.27 -4.68
CA PRO A 431 -7.13 -13.10 -3.86
C PRO A 431 -6.48 -14.43 -3.43
N THR A 432 -5.46 -14.89 -4.15
CA THR A 432 -4.68 -16.07 -3.75
C THR A 432 -3.69 -15.78 -2.62
N GLU A 433 -3.26 -14.53 -2.46
CA GLU A 433 -2.33 -14.08 -1.43
C GLU A 433 -3.02 -13.74 -0.10
N THR A 434 -4.34 -13.52 -0.11
CA THR A 434 -5.12 -13.20 1.10
C THR A 434 -5.31 -14.39 2.05
N LEU A 435 -4.89 -15.60 1.65
CA LEU A 435 -5.06 -16.82 2.44
C LEU A 435 -6.52 -17.05 2.91
N ASN A 436 -7.49 -16.60 2.12
CA ASN A 436 -8.93 -16.58 2.44
C ASN A 436 -9.31 -15.75 3.69
N ALA A 437 -8.44 -14.84 4.14
CA ALA A 437 -8.80 -13.86 5.15
C ALA A 437 -9.92 -12.94 4.64
N SER A 438 -10.72 -12.41 5.56
CA SER A 438 -11.78 -11.44 5.27
C SER A 438 -11.30 -9.99 5.30
N ASN A 439 -10.15 -9.73 5.92
CA ASN A 439 -9.55 -8.41 6.05
C ASN A 439 -8.04 -8.51 6.37
N PHE A 440 -7.35 -7.37 6.33
CA PHE A 440 -5.92 -7.30 6.58
C PHE A 440 -5.51 -7.81 7.97
N GLN A 441 -6.30 -7.49 9.00
CA GLN A 441 -6.03 -7.89 10.38
C GLN A 441 -6.02 -9.41 10.54
N GLU A 442 -6.99 -10.09 9.91
CA GLU A 442 -7.06 -11.56 9.90
C GLU A 442 -5.89 -12.18 9.14
N LEU A 443 -5.55 -11.64 7.96
CA LEU A 443 -4.40 -12.09 7.18
C LEU A 443 -3.08 -11.95 7.97
N ARG A 444 -2.91 -10.81 8.64
CA ARG A 444 -1.77 -10.57 9.53
C ARG A 444 -1.71 -11.59 10.64
N ASN A 445 -2.84 -11.83 11.31
CA ASN A 445 -2.91 -12.82 12.39
C ASN A 445 -2.51 -14.22 11.89
N ILE A 446 -3.04 -14.67 10.73
CA ILE A 446 -2.69 -15.97 10.13
C ILE A 446 -1.17 -16.08 9.91
N ARG A 447 -0.51 -15.01 9.43
CA ARG A 447 0.94 -15.03 9.15
C ARG A 447 1.81 -14.93 10.40
N THR A 448 1.36 -14.25 11.45
CA THR A 448 2.19 -13.98 12.64
C THR A 448 1.84 -14.85 13.86
N GLU A 449 0.74 -15.60 13.85
CA GLU A 449 0.24 -16.38 14.99
C GLU A 449 1.31 -17.31 15.58
N SER A 450 1.93 -18.14 14.75
CA SER A 450 2.95 -19.10 15.20
C SER A 450 4.17 -18.42 15.85
N LEU A 451 4.53 -17.22 15.39
CA LEU A 451 5.63 -16.43 15.93
C LEU A 451 5.24 -15.81 17.27
N ARG A 452 4.01 -15.31 17.41
CA ARG A 452 3.49 -14.79 18.69
C ARG A 452 3.39 -15.88 19.75
N ASP A 453 2.92 -17.07 19.37
CA ASP A 453 2.86 -18.24 20.26
C ASP A 453 4.26 -18.66 20.71
N ASN A 454 5.23 -18.67 19.81
CA ASN A 454 6.62 -18.95 20.16
C ASN A 454 7.20 -17.87 21.10
N GLY A 455 6.88 -16.59 20.86
CA GLY A 455 7.24 -15.49 21.76
C GLY A 455 6.67 -15.70 23.18
N ASN A 456 5.41 -16.11 23.29
CA ASN A 456 4.77 -16.43 24.57
C ASN A 456 5.48 -17.59 25.29
N ARG A 457 5.82 -18.67 24.56
CA ARG A 457 6.56 -19.82 25.12
C ARG A 457 7.94 -19.42 25.64
N LEU A 458 8.67 -18.60 24.89
CA LEU A 458 10.00 -18.10 25.29
C LEU A 458 9.91 -17.24 26.56
N ARG A 459 8.87 -16.41 26.69
CA ARG A 459 8.59 -15.62 27.92
C ARG A 459 8.37 -16.53 29.14
N ASP A 460 7.58 -17.59 28.97
CA ASP A 460 7.32 -18.56 30.03
C ASP A 460 8.59 -19.33 30.42
N GLU A 461 9.45 -19.66 29.45
CA GLU A 461 10.73 -20.32 29.69
C GLU A 461 11.71 -19.42 30.46
N ILE A 462 11.78 -18.12 30.15
CA ILE A 462 12.56 -17.15 30.95
C ILE A 462 12.08 -17.19 32.41
N SER A 463 10.76 -17.14 32.62
CA SER A 463 10.16 -17.17 33.96
C SER A 463 10.49 -18.47 34.71
N GLN A 464 10.50 -19.61 34.02
CA GLN A 464 10.88 -20.90 34.60
C GLN A 464 12.36 -20.94 34.98
N LEU A 465 13.26 -20.48 34.10
CA LEU A 465 14.70 -20.43 34.38
C LEU A 465 15.05 -19.49 35.53
N ILE A 466 14.26 -18.43 35.74
CA ILE A 466 14.38 -17.58 36.92
C ILE A 466 14.01 -18.38 38.18
N ARG A 467 12.89 -19.11 38.18
CA ARG A 467 12.50 -19.96 39.33
C ARG A 467 13.59 -20.98 39.68
N ASP A 468 14.15 -21.64 38.67
CA ASP A 468 15.22 -22.64 38.84
C ASP A 468 16.50 -22.00 39.43
N ASP A 469 16.90 -20.82 38.93
CA ASP A 469 18.04 -20.04 39.47
C ASP A 469 17.85 -19.74 40.97
N ILE A 470 16.64 -19.32 41.38
CA ILE A 470 16.31 -19.05 42.79
C ILE A 470 16.40 -20.33 43.64
N THR A 471 15.86 -21.45 43.17
CA THR A 471 15.92 -22.73 43.90
C THR A 471 17.37 -23.22 44.09
N LEU A 472 18.21 -23.08 43.07
CA LEU A 472 19.64 -23.43 43.15
C LEU A 472 20.39 -22.54 44.16
N ARG A 473 20.12 -21.23 44.15
CA ARG A 473 20.70 -20.30 45.13
C ARG A 473 20.27 -20.59 46.56
N PHE A 474 19.00 -20.91 46.77
CA PHE A 474 18.49 -21.31 48.08
C PHE A 474 19.19 -22.58 48.59
N SER A 475 19.44 -23.54 47.71
CA SER A 475 20.17 -24.77 48.06
C SER A 475 21.61 -24.47 48.48
N LEU A 476 22.30 -23.56 47.79
CA LEU A 476 23.66 -23.12 48.13
C LEU A 476 23.72 -22.35 49.46
N SER A 477 22.72 -21.52 49.76
CA SER A 477 22.70 -20.72 51.00
C SER A 477 22.59 -21.57 52.27
N LYS A 478 22.12 -22.81 52.16
CA LYS A 478 22.04 -23.80 53.25
C LYS A 478 23.33 -24.54 53.55
N ILE A 479 24.36 -24.45 52.70
CA ILE A 479 25.62 -25.19 52.88
C ILE A 479 26.39 -24.78 54.15
N PRO A 480 26.53 -23.48 54.50
CA PRO A 480 27.20 -23.09 55.74
C PRO A 480 26.51 -23.62 57.01
N GLU A 481 25.17 -23.61 57.03
CA GLU A 481 24.36 -24.19 58.12
C GLU A 481 24.63 -25.69 58.28
N LYS A 482 24.72 -26.41 57.16
CA LYS A 482 25.05 -27.85 57.12
C LYS A 482 26.47 -28.14 57.61
N LEU A 483 27.46 -27.31 57.23
CA LEU A 483 28.85 -27.44 57.70
C LEU A 483 28.96 -27.25 59.22
N GLU A 484 28.27 -26.24 59.77
CA GLU A 484 28.26 -25.99 61.20
C GLU A 484 27.54 -27.10 61.98
N ARG A 485 26.42 -27.61 61.44
CA ARG A 485 25.72 -28.77 62.02
C ARG A 485 26.62 -30.01 62.04
N LYS A 486 27.34 -30.28 60.95
CA LYS A 486 28.33 -31.38 60.86
C LYS A 486 29.40 -31.23 61.94
N LYS A 487 29.95 -30.03 62.13
CA LYS A 487 30.98 -29.75 63.15
C LYS A 487 30.46 -30.04 64.57
N LYS A 488 29.27 -29.55 64.92
CA LYS A 488 28.66 -29.81 66.23
C LYS A 488 28.41 -31.29 66.49
N LEU A 489 27.96 -32.02 65.47
CA LEU A 489 27.76 -33.47 65.54
C LEU A 489 29.09 -34.21 65.76
N ALA A 490 30.17 -33.78 65.11
CA ALA A 490 31.49 -34.36 65.30
C ALA A 490 32.04 -34.13 66.73
N GLU A 491 31.85 -32.93 67.28
CA GLU A 491 32.20 -32.60 68.68
C GLU A 491 31.38 -33.43 69.67
N GLU A 492 30.06 -33.60 69.43
CA GLU A 492 29.19 -34.46 70.22
C GLU A 492 29.67 -35.92 70.19
N ALA A 493 30.06 -36.43 69.02
CA ALA A 493 30.59 -37.79 68.88
C ALA A 493 31.90 -38.00 69.65
N ASP A 494 32.85 -37.06 69.58
CA ASP A 494 34.11 -37.14 70.34
C ASP A 494 33.85 -37.12 71.86
N GLY A 495 32.95 -36.24 72.33
CA GLY A 495 32.56 -36.16 73.73
C GLY A 495 31.89 -37.44 74.25
N LEU A 496 31.00 -38.04 73.45
CA LEU A 496 30.33 -39.30 73.77
C LEU A 496 31.32 -40.49 73.80
N THR A 497 32.28 -40.51 72.88
CA THR A 497 33.30 -41.56 72.78
C THR A 497 34.19 -41.61 74.03
N LYS A 498 34.54 -40.44 74.60
CA LYS A 498 35.32 -40.34 75.85
C LYS A 498 34.58 -40.79 77.11
N GLN A 499 33.24 -40.85 77.07
CA GLN A 499 32.39 -41.23 78.20
C GLN A 499 32.08 -42.73 78.27
N VAL A 500 32.60 -43.53 77.32
CA VAL A 500 32.41 -44.99 77.31
C VAL A 500 33.20 -45.62 78.49
N PRO A 501 32.55 -46.33 79.43
CA PRO A 501 33.20 -46.97 80.58
C PRO A 501 34.22 -48.05 80.17
N LYS A 502 35.42 -48.09 80.80
CA LYS A 502 36.47 -49.10 80.54
C LYS A 502 36.10 -50.49 81.09
N PRO A 503 36.28 -51.60 80.34
CA PRO A 503 35.86 -52.94 80.76
C PRO A 503 36.54 -53.40 82.06
N SER A 504 35.80 -54.15 82.88
CA SER A 504 36.22 -54.59 84.24
C SER A 504 36.88 -55.99 84.24
N THR A 505 36.66 -56.79 83.19
CA THR A 505 37.25 -58.13 83.01
C THR A 505 37.62 -58.40 81.54
N GLU A 506 38.49 -59.39 81.29
CA GLU A 506 38.95 -59.76 79.94
C GLU A 506 37.85 -60.41 79.08
N GLU A 507 36.90 -61.14 79.69
CA GLU A 507 35.71 -61.66 79.01
C GLU A 507 34.68 -60.57 78.69
N GLU A 508 34.49 -59.57 79.56
CA GLU A 508 33.67 -58.38 79.26
C GLU A 508 34.28 -57.59 78.09
N ALA A 509 35.61 -57.44 78.06
CA ALA A 509 36.29 -56.74 76.96
C ALA A 509 36.08 -57.46 75.62
N LYS A 510 36.14 -58.79 75.58
CA LYS A 510 35.85 -59.59 74.37
C LYS A 510 34.38 -59.49 73.96
N THR A 511 33.45 -59.58 74.90
CA THR A 511 32.00 -59.47 74.63
C THR A 511 31.63 -58.08 74.14
N GLN A 512 32.21 -57.01 74.72
CA GLN A 512 32.04 -55.63 74.27
C GLN A 512 32.65 -55.40 72.89
N ALA A 513 33.83 -55.94 72.60
CA ALA A 513 34.44 -55.84 71.28
C ALA A 513 33.61 -56.57 70.20
N ALA A 514 33.08 -57.76 70.51
CA ALA A 514 32.21 -58.50 69.61
C ALA A 514 30.85 -57.80 69.39
N LEU A 515 30.25 -57.25 70.45
CA LEU A 515 29.01 -56.47 70.37
C LEU A 515 29.20 -55.19 69.54
N GLN A 516 30.33 -54.50 69.73
CA GLN A 516 30.70 -53.33 68.95
C GLN A 516 30.92 -53.70 67.47
N ALA A 517 31.66 -54.77 67.18
CA ALA A 517 31.88 -55.24 65.82
C ALA A 517 30.57 -55.64 65.11
N ALA A 518 29.66 -56.33 65.81
CA ALA A 518 28.34 -56.68 65.28
C ALA A 518 27.46 -55.44 65.04
N ARG A 519 27.48 -54.46 65.94
CA ARG A 519 26.77 -53.17 65.80
C ARG A 519 27.32 -52.33 64.65
N THR A 520 28.64 -52.24 64.50
CA THR A 520 29.28 -51.56 63.36
C THR A 520 28.86 -52.20 62.05
N LYS A 521 28.94 -53.53 61.95
CA LYS A 521 28.55 -54.26 60.74
C LYS A 521 27.05 -54.15 60.43
N LEU A 522 26.19 -54.11 61.47
CA LEU A 522 24.76 -53.84 61.30
C LEU A 522 24.54 -52.44 60.73
N GLY A 523 25.24 -51.42 61.26
CA GLY A 523 25.19 -50.05 60.76
C GLY A 523 25.67 -49.90 59.32
N GLU A 524 26.74 -50.59 58.92
CA GLU A 524 27.24 -50.62 57.53
C GLU A 524 26.20 -51.19 56.56
N ILE A 525 25.55 -52.29 56.92
CA ILE A 525 24.51 -52.91 56.09
C ILE A 525 23.25 -52.04 56.05
N GLN A 526 22.83 -51.47 57.19
CA GLN A 526 21.72 -50.53 57.25
C GLN A 526 21.96 -49.30 56.37
N ASN A 527 23.17 -48.74 56.37
CA ASN A 527 23.56 -47.65 55.48
C ASN A 527 23.54 -48.07 54.01
N THR A 528 24.03 -49.27 53.70
CA THR A 528 24.02 -49.82 52.34
C THR A 528 22.58 -49.96 51.82
N ILE A 529 21.68 -50.53 52.63
CA ILE A 529 20.25 -50.64 52.31
C ILE A 529 19.61 -49.26 52.20
N GLY A 530 19.94 -48.31 53.09
CA GLY A 530 19.49 -46.92 53.01
C GLY A 530 19.86 -46.28 51.67
N GLY A 531 21.10 -46.46 51.21
CA GLY A 531 21.57 -46.01 49.91
C GLY A 531 20.84 -46.66 48.74
N MET A 532 20.60 -47.98 48.80
CA MET A 532 19.81 -48.69 47.79
C MET A 532 18.35 -48.20 47.75
N LYS A 533 17.71 -47.98 48.91
CA LYS A 533 16.36 -47.39 49.01
C LYS A 533 16.32 -45.98 48.43
N GLN A 534 17.36 -45.17 48.63
CA GLN A 534 17.48 -43.85 48.01
C GLN A 534 17.66 -43.94 46.48
N GLN A 535 18.47 -44.87 45.98
CA GLN A 535 18.59 -45.13 44.54
C GLN A 535 17.24 -45.53 43.94
N ARG A 536 16.47 -46.33 44.68
CA ARG A 536 15.13 -46.75 44.30
C ARG A 536 14.15 -45.56 44.21
N GLN A 537 14.20 -44.65 45.17
CA GLN A 537 13.44 -43.40 45.10
C GLN A 537 13.81 -42.57 43.86
N ARG A 538 15.11 -42.48 43.52
CA ARG A 538 15.53 -41.79 42.28
C ARG A 538 14.95 -42.44 41.03
N LEU A 539 14.80 -43.76 40.98
CA LEU A 539 14.14 -44.45 39.85
C LEU A 539 12.67 -44.04 39.74
N ILE A 540 11.97 -43.86 40.86
CA ILE A 540 10.59 -43.35 40.89
C ILE A 540 10.53 -41.92 40.33
N ASP A 541 11.45 -41.05 40.75
CA ASP A 541 11.50 -39.67 40.27
C ASP A 541 11.82 -39.60 38.76
N ILE A 542 12.74 -40.44 38.28
CA ILE A 542 13.07 -40.58 36.84
C ILE A 542 11.84 -41.07 36.06
N ARG A 543 11.12 -42.08 36.58
CA ARG A 543 9.88 -42.59 35.98
C ARG A 543 8.84 -41.48 35.86
N ALA A 544 8.64 -40.69 36.91
CA ALA A 544 7.69 -39.58 36.91
C ALA A 544 8.05 -38.52 35.86
N LYS A 545 9.33 -38.16 35.73
CA LYS A 545 9.82 -37.24 34.68
C LYS A 545 9.60 -37.79 33.27
N ALA A 546 9.95 -39.06 33.03
CA ALA A 546 9.73 -39.70 31.74
C ALA A 546 8.24 -39.76 31.35
N GLN A 547 7.36 -40.04 32.31
CA GLN A 547 5.90 -39.98 32.12
C GLN A 547 5.38 -38.55 31.89
N GLY A 548 6.05 -37.54 32.44
CA GLY A 548 5.77 -36.13 32.13
C GLY A 548 6.04 -35.83 30.65
N ILE A 549 7.25 -36.15 30.18
CA ILE A 549 7.64 -35.98 28.78
C ILE A 549 6.73 -36.80 27.85
N ALA A 550 6.38 -38.04 28.21
CA ALA A 550 5.46 -38.85 27.41
C ALA A 550 4.09 -38.18 27.23
N ARG A 551 3.59 -37.48 28.26
CA ARG A 551 2.34 -36.69 28.17
C ARG A 551 2.49 -35.43 27.33
N GLU A 552 3.66 -34.78 27.36
CA GLU A 552 3.96 -33.63 26.49
C GLU A 552 4.09 -34.05 25.03
N ILE A 553 4.77 -35.17 24.74
CA ILE A 553 4.82 -35.77 23.40
C ILE A 553 3.41 -36.10 22.90
N GLY A 554 2.54 -36.62 23.79
CA GLY A 554 1.14 -36.88 23.46
C GLY A 554 0.39 -35.60 23.05
N ARG A 555 0.47 -34.54 23.87
CA ARG A 555 -0.14 -33.23 23.54
C ARG A 555 0.41 -32.64 22.24
N TYR A 556 1.73 -32.65 22.08
CA TYR A 556 2.39 -32.21 20.85
C TYR A 556 1.90 -33.00 19.64
N LYS A 557 1.72 -34.33 19.77
CA LYS A 557 1.17 -35.15 18.70
C LYS A 557 -0.24 -34.70 18.34
N ASP A 558 -1.11 -34.50 19.32
CA ASP A 558 -2.50 -34.09 19.08
C ASP A 558 -2.57 -32.73 18.36
N ASP A 559 -1.75 -31.77 18.80
CA ASP A 559 -1.66 -30.43 18.20
C ASP A 559 -1.11 -30.49 16.76
N VAL A 560 0.00 -31.22 16.55
CA VAL A 560 0.65 -31.32 15.25
C VAL A 560 -0.14 -32.16 14.27
N VAL A 561 -0.76 -33.26 14.69
CA VAL A 561 -1.64 -34.07 13.82
C VAL A 561 -2.82 -33.24 13.31
N THR A 562 -3.37 -32.37 14.14
CA THR A 562 -4.43 -31.44 13.71
C THR A 562 -3.93 -30.52 12.58
N LEU A 563 -2.72 -29.97 12.70
CA LEU A 563 -2.09 -29.13 11.66
C LEU A 563 -1.67 -29.93 10.41
N LEU A 564 -1.15 -31.14 10.58
CA LEU A 564 -0.76 -32.01 9.47
C LEU A 564 -1.97 -32.44 8.64
N ASN A 565 -3.09 -32.73 9.32
CA ASN A 565 -4.36 -33.03 8.66
C ASN A 565 -4.90 -31.83 7.88
N SER A 566 -4.85 -30.61 8.46
CA SER A 566 -5.27 -29.40 7.73
C SER A 566 -4.35 -29.07 6.56
N ALA A 567 -3.07 -29.46 6.62
CA ALA A 567 -2.10 -29.37 5.54
C ALA A 567 -2.13 -30.55 4.55
N LEU A 568 -3.08 -31.49 4.69
CA LEU A 568 -3.26 -32.67 3.81
C LEU A 568 -2.03 -33.60 3.74
N ILE A 569 -1.23 -33.68 4.81
CA ILE A 569 -0.12 -34.63 4.91
C ILE A 569 -0.68 -36.04 5.17
N ALA A 570 -0.27 -37.01 4.35
CA ALA A 570 -0.78 -38.38 4.43
C ALA A 570 -0.40 -39.04 5.78
N GLU A 571 -1.32 -39.82 6.35
CA GLU A 571 -1.14 -40.54 7.63
C GLU A 571 0.21 -41.27 7.78
N PRO A 572 0.77 -41.95 6.75
CA PRO A 572 2.06 -42.63 6.87
C PRO A 572 3.22 -41.70 7.22
N ASP A 573 3.17 -40.45 6.74
CA ASP A 573 4.22 -39.46 6.94
C ASP A 573 4.03 -38.68 8.25
N GLN A 574 2.81 -38.63 8.80
CA GLN A 574 2.52 -37.93 10.06
C GLN A 574 3.29 -38.51 11.25
N ASP A 575 3.53 -39.82 11.21
CA ASP A 575 4.24 -40.53 12.26
C ASP A 575 5.74 -40.14 12.35
N LEU A 576 6.28 -39.49 11.32
CA LEU A 576 7.63 -38.90 11.30
C LEU A 576 7.76 -37.64 12.15
N PHE A 577 6.64 -36.93 12.39
CA PHE A 577 6.64 -35.69 13.16
C PHE A 577 6.54 -35.94 14.66
N THR A 578 6.18 -37.15 15.10
CA THR A 578 6.01 -37.46 16.53
C THR A 578 7.32 -37.96 17.16
N PRO A 579 7.87 -37.27 18.18
CA PRO A 579 9.03 -37.75 18.91
C PRO A 579 8.74 -39.10 19.60
N LYS A 580 9.69 -40.06 19.53
CA LYS A 580 9.55 -41.38 20.17
C LYS A 580 10.73 -41.65 21.11
N PHE A 581 10.47 -42.23 22.27
CA PHE A 581 11.54 -42.78 23.12
C PHE A 581 12.22 -43.94 22.40
N ILE A 582 13.55 -44.00 22.49
CA ILE A 582 14.32 -45.11 21.93
C ILE A 582 14.13 -46.33 22.83
N GLY A 583 13.28 -47.26 22.41
CA GLY A 583 12.93 -48.47 23.16
C GLY A 583 12.05 -48.19 24.40
N SER A 584 11.93 -49.18 25.29
CA SER A 584 11.10 -49.08 26.50
C SER A 584 11.92 -48.66 27.71
N TYR A 585 11.87 -47.37 28.06
CA TYR A 585 12.50 -46.86 29.29
C TYR A 585 11.91 -47.55 30.54
N GLU A 586 10.62 -47.89 30.52
CA GLU A 586 9.94 -48.54 31.64
C GLU A 586 10.52 -49.94 31.91
N ALA A 587 10.86 -50.69 30.86
CA ALA A 587 11.51 -52.00 31.00
C ALA A 587 12.90 -51.90 31.64
N VAL A 588 13.65 -50.83 31.36
CA VAL A 588 14.97 -50.58 31.96
C VAL A 588 14.84 -50.20 33.44
N LEU A 589 13.94 -49.26 33.75
CA LEU A 589 13.71 -48.81 35.13
C LEU A 589 13.20 -49.94 36.01
N LYS A 590 12.25 -50.75 35.50
CA LYS A 590 11.70 -51.90 36.23
C LYS A 590 12.78 -52.94 36.53
N ARG A 591 13.61 -53.31 35.56
CA ARG A 591 14.70 -54.27 35.76
C ARG A 591 15.63 -53.84 36.89
N ARG A 592 16.01 -52.55 36.92
CA ARG A 592 16.88 -52.03 37.98
C ARG A 592 16.19 -51.94 39.33
N ASP A 593 14.89 -51.61 39.37
CA ASP A 593 14.09 -51.66 40.59
C ASP A 593 14.06 -53.08 41.16
N ASP A 594 13.77 -54.07 40.32
CA ASP A 594 13.74 -55.50 40.70
C ASP A 594 15.11 -55.98 41.23
N GLU A 595 16.22 -55.59 40.59
CA GLU A 595 17.58 -55.85 41.06
C GLU A 595 17.86 -55.27 42.45
N LEU A 596 17.45 -54.01 42.68
CA LEU A 596 17.62 -53.34 43.98
C LEU A 596 16.76 -53.98 45.06
N VAL A 597 15.51 -54.35 44.74
CA VAL A 597 14.60 -55.05 45.65
C VAL A 597 15.20 -56.39 46.08
N ALA A 598 15.71 -57.18 45.12
CA ALA A 598 16.35 -58.46 45.41
C ALA A 598 17.63 -58.30 46.25
N ALA A 599 18.45 -57.29 45.95
CA ALA A 599 19.68 -57.00 46.72
C ALA A 599 19.38 -56.57 48.16
N ILE A 600 18.36 -55.73 48.37
CA ILE A 600 17.88 -55.32 49.70
C ILE A 600 17.41 -56.55 50.48
N ALA A 601 16.54 -57.37 49.89
CA ALA A 601 16.01 -58.57 50.54
C ALA A 601 17.13 -59.55 50.98
N LYS A 602 18.18 -59.70 50.16
CA LYS A 602 19.35 -60.53 50.48
C LYS A 602 20.13 -59.99 51.69
N LEU A 603 20.25 -58.68 51.84
CA LEU A 603 20.95 -58.03 52.97
C LEU A 603 20.09 -57.98 54.24
N GLU A 604 18.77 -57.90 54.12
CA GLU A 604 17.84 -57.98 55.26
C GLU A 604 17.86 -59.39 55.89
N GLY A 605 17.87 -60.44 55.06
CA GLY A 605 17.93 -61.85 55.47
C GLY A 605 16.58 -62.43 55.90
N ASP A 606 16.42 -63.77 55.85
CA ASP A 606 15.17 -64.43 56.25
C ASP A 606 14.86 -64.20 57.75
N ALA A 607 13.59 -63.95 58.08
CA ALA A 607 13.17 -63.63 59.44
C ALA A 607 13.24 -64.82 60.41
N THR A 608 13.23 -66.05 59.91
CA THR A 608 13.18 -67.30 60.71
C THR A 608 14.51 -68.04 60.75
N LYS A 609 15.31 -67.95 59.67
CA LYS A 609 16.68 -68.50 59.58
C LYS A 609 17.61 -67.52 58.87
N PRO A 610 18.05 -66.45 59.55
CA PRO A 610 18.86 -65.44 58.92
C PRO A 610 20.26 -65.98 58.60
N ALA A 611 20.72 -65.78 57.36
CA ALA A 611 22.08 -66.11 56.96
C ALA A 611 23.10 -65.20 57.67
N ASP A 612 24.29 -65.74 57.97
CA ASP A 612 25.34 -65.00 58.66
C ASP A 612 25.69 -63.68 57.97
N GLY A 613 25.74 -62.61 58.75
CA GLY A 613 26.06 -61.27 58.24
C GLY A 613 24.91 -60.51 57.59
N THR A 614 23.66 -60.95 57.72
CA THR A 614 22.45 -60.16 57.35
C THR A 614 21.96 -59.29 58.51
N ILE A 615 21.07 -58.31 58.25
CA ILE A 615 20.47 -57.49 59.33
C ILE A 615 19.84 -58.39 60.40
N ASN A 616 19.01 -59.36 59.99
CA ASN A 616 18.30 -60.23 60.92
C ASN A 616 19.26 -61.12 61.74
N ALA A 617 20.36 -61.61 61.14
CA ALA A 617 21.37 -62.40 61.85
C ALA A 617 22.16 -61.55 62.84
N LEU A 618 22.57 -60.34 62.44
CA LEU A 618 23.31 -59.41 63.30
C LEU A 618 22.43 -58.91 64.45
N GLN A 619 21.14 -58.65 64.23
CA GLN A 619 20.19 -58.29 65.29
C GLN A 619 20.01 -59.43 66.31
N ALA A 620 19.89 -60.68 65.86
CA ALA A 620 19.83 -61.85 66.73
C ALA A 620 21.14 -62.03 67.53
N LEU A 621 22.30 -61.89 66.87
CA LEU A 621 23.61 -61.96 67.50
C LEU A 621 23.82 -60.84 68.54
N ILE A 622 23.43 -59.60 68.22
CA ILE A 622 23.48 -58.48 69.17
C ILE A 622 22.58 -58.77 70.37
N ALA A 623 21.37 -59.30 70.16
CA ALA A 623 20.47 -59.67 71.24
C ALA A 623 21.04 -60.78 72.14
N GLU A 624 21.74 -61.75 71.56
CA GLU A 624 22.41 -62.83 72.31
C GLU A 624 23.63 -62.32 73.10
N LEU A 625 24.51 -61.55 72.46
CA LEU A 625 25.70 -60.97 73.10
C LEU A 625 25.34 -59.99 74.22
N THR A 626 24.24 -59.24 74.05
CA THR A 626 23.70 -58.34 75.09
C THR A 626 23.24 -59.13 76.34
N LYS A 627 22.76 -60.38 76.18
CA LYS A 627 22.37 -61.24 77.32
C LYS A 627 23.57 -61.82 78.09
N LYS A 628 24.76 -61.88 77.47
CA LYS A 628 26.00 -62.45 78.05
C LYS A 628 26.86 -61.42 78.80
N GLU A 629 26.56 -60.13 78.67
CA GLU A 629 27.25 -59.02 79.35
C GLU A 629 26.76 -58.90 80.82
N SER A 630 27.60 -58.45 81.76
CA SER A 630 27.46 -58.59 83.24
C SER A 630 26.22 -57.95 83.90
N SER A 631 25.96 -58.30 85.18
CA SER A 631 24.73 -58.03 85.94
C SER A 631 24.42 -56.55 86.30
N ASP A 632 25.21 -55.58 85.84
CA ASP A 632 24.97 -54.15 86.14
C ASP A 632 24.17 -53.47 85.02
N LYS A 633 22.84 -53.57 85.13
CA LYS A 633 21.87 -53.07 84.15
C LYS A 633 22.04 -51.56 83.87
N ALA A 634 22.41 -50.76 84.87
CA ALA A 634 22.58 -49.32 84.71
C ALA A 634 23.78 -48.97 83.81
N ARG A 635 24.85 -49.77 83.88
CA ARG A 635 26.04 -49.61 83.05
C ARG A 635 25.79 -50.03 81.60
N GLN A 636 25.06 -51.14 81.40
CA GLN A 636 24.63 -51.61 80.07
C GLN A 636 23.74 -50.59 79.35
N ASP A 637 22.74 -50.05 80.04
CA ASP A 637 21.83 -49.06 79.47
C ASP A 637 22.57 -47.79 79.05
N ARG A 638 23.58 -47.37 79.83
CA ARG A 638 24.43 -46.21 79.51
C ARG A 638 25.33 -46.43 78.29
N VAL A 639 25.99 -47.59 78.19
CA VAL A 639 26.81 -47.96 77.01
C VAL A 639 25.95 -48.06 75.75
N LYS A 640 24.78 -48.70 75.87
CA LYS A 640 23.80 -48.84 74.77
C LYS A 640 23.28 -47.48 74.31
N ALA A 641 22.95 -46.57 75.21
CA ALA A 641 22.49 -45.23 74.88
C ALA A 641 23.57 -44.42 74.13
N ILE A 642 24.81 -44.42 74.63
CA ILE A 642 25.95 -43.73 73.99
C ILE A 642 26.20 -44.27 72.58
N GLN A 643 26.25 -45.59 72.42
CA GLN A 643 26.51 -46.21 71.11
C GLN A 643 25.37 -46.00 70.11
N THR A 644 24.11 -46.03 70.56
CA THR A 644 22.95 -45.72 69.71
C THR A 644 23.01 -44.28 69.20
N ARG A 645 23.41 -43.34 70.05
CA ARG A 645 23.58 -41.94 69.66
C ARG A 645 24.75 -41.74 68.70
N LEU A 646 25.90 -42.40 68.93
CA LEU A 646 27.05 -42.36 68.01
C LEU A 646 26.70 -42.90 66.62
N ALA A 647 25.93 -43.99 66.54
CA ALA A 647 25.45 -44.51 65.27
C ALA A 647 24.53 -43.52 64.55
N ALA A 648 23.58 -42.90 65.26
CA ALA A 648 22.70 -41.87 64.69
C ALA A 648 23.47 -40.64 64.19
N ILE A 649 24.47 -40.18 64.95
CA ILE A 649 25.36 -39.08 64.55
C ILE A 649 26.13 -39.43 63.27
N SER A 650 26.69 -40.64 63.17
CA SER A 650 27.44 -41.08 61.98
C SER A 650 26.58 -41.08 60.71
N VAL A 651 25.33 -41.52 60.80
CA VAL A 651 24.35 -41.48 59.69
C VAL A 651 24.05 -40.03 59.29
N GLU A 652 23.83 -39.14 60.26
CA GLU A 652 23.53 -37.72 60.00
C GLU A 652 24.73 -37.00 59.35
N ILE A 653 25.97 -37.27 59.80
CA ILE A 653 27.20 -36.75 59.19
C ILE A 653 27.37 -37.24 57.75
N THR A 654 27.17 -38.54 57.51
CA THR A 654 27.29 -39.13 56.16
C THR A 654 26.30 -38.51 55.18
N ARG A 655 25.07 -38.24 55.63
CA ARG A 655 24.06 -37.52 54.84
C ARG A 655 24.48 -36.09 54.53
N LEU A 656 24.95 -35.35 55.55
CA LEU A 656 25.43 -33.98 55.37
C LEU A 656 26.62 -33.92 54.40
N ASP A 657 27.53 -34.90 54.45
CA ASP A 657 28.66 -35.00 53.53
C ASP A 657 28.23 -35.22 52.08
N ALA A 658 27.26 -36.09 51.85
CA ALA A 658 26.69 -36.29 50.52
C ALA A 658 26.00 -35.01 49.97
N GLU A 659 25.31 -34.26 50.83
CA GLU A 659 24.67 -32.99 50.44
C GLU A 659 25.68 -31.87 50.20
N ILE A 660 26.76 -31.79 50.99
CA ILE A 660 27.84 -30.82 50.83
C ILE A 660 28.64 -31.11 49.56
N ALA A 661 28.89 -32.39 49.24
CA ALA A 661 29.61 -32.80 48.03
C ALA A 661 28.92 -32.37 46.72
N GLN A 662 27.61 -32.08 46.75
CA GLN A 662 26.88 -31.58 45.57
C GLN A 662 27.10 -30.08 45.30
N GLN A 663 27.78 -29.34 46.18
CA GLN A 663 27.93 -27.89 46.07
C GLN A 663 28.48 -27.43 44.71
N ASP A 664 29.51 -28.11 44.20
CA ASP A 664 30.13 -27.70 42.93
C ASP A 664 29.26 -28.05 41.71
N SER A 665 28.48 -29.13 41.78
CA SER A 665 27.46 -29.45 40.78
C SER A 665 26.38 -28.38 40.73
N ILE A 666 25.87 -27.96 41.90
CA ILE A 666 24.84 -26.91 42.00
C ILE A 666 25.37 -25.57 41.47
N LYS A 667 26.65 -25.23 41.70
CA LYS A 667 27.29 -24.04 41.13
C LYS A 667 27.36 -24.12 39.59
N GLN A 668 27.72 -25.28 39.03
CA GLN A 668 27.75 -25.47 37.58
C GLN A 668 26.35 -25.38 36.97
N GLU A 669 25.34 -25.99 37.59
CA GLU A 669 23.94 -25.87 37.15
C GLU A 669 23.45 -24.42 37.21
N LEU A 670 23.82 -23.67 38.25
CA LEU A 670 23.48 -22.24 38.36
C LEU A 670 24.13 -21.41 37.25
N MET A 671 25.38 -21.69 36.88
CA MET A 671 26.03 -21.05 35.73
C MET A 671 25.30 -21.40 34.43
N SER A 672 25.01 -22.69 34.21
CA SER A 672 24.27 -23.12 33.02
C SER A 672 22.86 -22.51 32.94
N ALA A 673 22.15 -22.37 34.06
CA ALA A 673 20.82 -21.76 34.09
C ALA A 673 20.87 -20.27 33.71
N ARG A 674 21.92 -19.55 34.13
CA ARG A 674 22.15 -18.15 33.74
C ARG A 674 22.45 -18.01 32.25
N ASP A 675 23.31 -18.87 31.71
CA ASP A 675 23.66 -18.86 30.29
C ASP A 675 22.44 -19.21 29.43
N ARG A 676 21.64 -20.20 29.86
CA ARG A 676 20.37 -20.54 29.21
C ARG A 676 19.38 -19.39 29.25
N ARG A 677 19.20 -18.72 30.40
CA ARG A 677 18.26 -17.59 30.50
C ARG A 677 18.61 -16.47 29.53
N LEU A 678 19.90 -16.14 29.42
CA LEU A 678 20.37 -15.17 28.43
C LEU A 678 20.15 -15.66 26.99
N GLY A 679 20.37 -16.95 26.73
CA GLY A 679 20.08 -17.56 25.43
C GLY A 679 18.59 -17.49 25.03
N VAL A 680 17.67 -17.72 25.98
CA VAL A 680 16.22 -17.62 25.75
C VAL A 680 15.80 -16.17 25.58
N TYR A 681 16.35 -15.24 26.38
CA TYR A 681 16.16 -13.80 26.18
C TYR A 681 16.57 -13.35 24.77
N LYS A 682 17.72 -13.83 24.29
CA LYS A 682 18.18 -13.61 22.91
C LYS A 682 17.23 -14.24 21.88
N ALA A 683 16.74 -15.44 22.13
CA ALA A 683 15.82 -16.14 21.24
C ALA A 683 14.49 -15.39 21.09
N PHE A 684 14.01 -14.72 22.16
CA PHE A 684 12.81 -13.88 22.09
C PHE A 684 12.96 -12.75 21.07
N PHE A 685 14.04 -11.97 21.13
CA PHE A 685 14.25 -10.91 20.14
C PHE A 685 14.52 -11.46 18.75
N ARG A 686 15.19 -12.61 18.61
CA ARG A 686 15.28 -13.29 17.30
C ARG A 686 13.89 -13.62 16.74
N ASN A 687 12.98 -14.10 17.58
CA ASN A 687 11.59 -14.38 17.19
C ASN A 687 10.86 -13.10 16.78
N LEU A 688 11.07 -11.99 17.49
CA LEU A 688 10.51 -10.68 17.11
C LEU A 688 11.07 -10.20 15.75
N GLY A 689 12.34 -10.44 15.45
CA GLY A 689 12.92 -10.18 14.13
C GLY A 689 12.34 -11.04 13.01
N LEU A 690 11.95 -12.29 13.30
CA LEU A 690 11.21 -13.12 12.35
C LEU A 690 9.78 -12.59 12.13
N GLU A 691 9.14 -12.05 13.17
CA GLU A 691 7.83 -11.39 13.04
C GLU A 691 7.93 -10.14 12.16
N GLN A 692 8.98 -9.33 12.33
CA GLN A 692 9.27 -8.21 11.43
C GLN A 692 9.39 -8.68 9.97
N ALA A 693 10.20 -9.70 9.69
CA ALA A 693 10.39 -10.19 8.33
C ALA A 693 9.08 -10.75 7.72
N ALA A 694 8.24 -11.41 8.52
CA ALA A 694 6.95 -11.90 8.08
C ALA A 694 5.98 -10.75 7.72
N LEU A 695 6.03 -9.65 8.50
CA LEU A 695 5.29 -8.43 8.20
C LEU A 695 5.85 -7.74 6.95
N GLU A 696 7.16 -7.58 6.79
CA GLU A 696 7.76 -7.00 5.56
C GLU A 696 7.29 -7.74 4.30
N LEU A 697 7.29 -9.08 4.33
CA LEU A 697 6.76 -9.91 3.25
C LEU A 697 5.24 -9.73 3.00
N LEU A 698 4.47 -9.36 4.03
CA LEU A 698 3.03 -9.12 3.90
C LEU A 698 2.75 -7.81 3.16
N TYR A 699 3.59 -6.80 3.36
CA TYR A 699 3.43 -5.49 2.73
C TYR A 699 4.21 -5.34 1.41
N GLN A 700 5.10 -6.28 1.09
CA GLN A 700 5.90 -6.27 -0.14
C GLN A 700 5.06 -6.11 -1.43
N PRO A 701 3.93 -6.82 -1.63
CA PRO A 701 3.15 -6.67 -2.87
C PRO A 701 2.59 -5.25 -3.07
N VAL A 702 2.33 -4.53 -1.98
CA VAL A 702 1.92 -3.12 -2.04
C VAL A 702 3.10 -2.23 -2.40
N HIS A 703 4.27 -2.48 -1.80
CA HIS A 703 5.48 -1.75 -2.14
C HIS A 703 5.84 -1.92 -3.62
N ASP A 704 5.80 -3.14 -4.14
CA ASP A 704 6.11 -3.44 -5.54
C ASP A 704 5.15 -2.72 -6.50
N LYS A 705 3.86 -2.65 -6.16
CA LYS A 705 2.88 -1.87 -6.94
C LYS A 705 3.15 -0.37 -6.96
N LEU A 706 3.60 0.18 -5.83
CA LEU A 706 3.94 1.60 -5.70
C LEU A 706 5.29 1.94 -6.37
N ALA A 707 6.19 0.97 -6.49
CA ALA A 707 7.52 1.21 -7.05
C ALA A 707 7.51 1.49 -8.57
N ASP A 708 6.54 0.94 -9.30
CA ASP A 708 6.43 1.03 -10.77
C ASP A 708 5.92 2.39 -11.28
N ARG A 709 5.62 3.34 -10.38
CA ARG A 709 5.09 4.66 -10.74
C ARG A 709 5.95 5.79 -10.18
N GLU A 710 6.35 6.69 -11.08
CA GLU A 710 7.32 7.78 -10.85
C GLU A 710 7.00 8.68 -9.64
N HIS A 711 5.72 8.79 -9.27
CA HIS A 711 5.24 9.60 -8.13
C HIS A 711 4.87 8.79 -6.87
N GLU A 712 4.92 7.46 -6.92
CA GLU A 712 4.49 6.56 -5.83
C GLU A 712 5.69 6.05 -4.97
N GLN A 713 6.94 6.27 -5.43
CA GLN A 713 8.17 5.93 -4.70
C GLN A 713 8.33 6.65 -3.34
N ASP A 714 7.59 7.74 -3.16
CA ASP A 714 7.60 8.52 -1.93
C ASP A 714 6.88 7.81 -0.78
N LEU A 715 6.02 6.82 -1.05
CA LEU A 715 5.32 6.05 -0.02
C LEU A 715 6.06 4.74 0.30
N GLN A 716 6.45 4.58 1.56
CA GLN A 716 7.22 3.41 2.02
C GLN A 716 6.56 2.80 3.24
N PHE A 717 6.47 1.48 3.30
CA PHE A 717 6.08 0.81 4.53
C PHE A 717 7.26 0.78 5.51
N SER A 718 7.00 1.03 6.78
CA SER A 718 8.03 1.03 7.82
C SER A 718 7.60 0.17 9.00
N ILE A 719 8.50 -0.74 9.40
CA ILE A 719 8.40 -1.48 10.66
C ILE A 719 9.54 -1.01 11.54
N ARG A 720 9.24 -0.71 12.81
CA ARG A 720 10.21 -0.26 13.79
C ARG A 720 10.05 -1.03 15.10
N TRP A 721 11.18 -1.20 15.78
CA TRP A 721 11.21 -1.72 17.13
C TRP A 721 11.01 -0.56 18.09
N GLU A 722 9.89 -0.59 18.80
CA GLU A 722 9.54 0.43 19.77
C GLU A 722 9.75 -0.14 21.17
N ALA A 723 10.51 0.60 21.99
CA ALA A 723 10.83 0.22 23.35
C ALA A 723 10.29 1.26 24.34
N ASP A 724 9.30 0.88 25.14
CA ASP A 724 8.74 1.72 26.20
C ASP A 724 9.65 1.68 27.44
N LEU A 725 10.70 2.49 27.38
CA LEU A 725 11.66 2.60 28.46
C LEU A 725 11.02 3.18 29.73
N ASP A 726 10.06 4.09 29.61
CA ASP A 726 9.49 4.77 30.77
C ASP A 726 8.57 3.82 31.57
N ASP A 727 7.77 2.97 30.90
CA ASP A 727 7.02 1.88 31.57
C ASP A 727 7.98 0.86 32.20
N TRP A 728 9.03 0.45 31.47
CA TRP A 728 10.03 -0.48 32.00
C TRP A 728 10.73 0.08 33.26
N LEU A 729 11.12 1.36 33.25
CA LEU A 729 11.71 2.04 34.42
C LEU A 729 10.69 2.20 35.55
N GLY A 730 9.42 2.47 35.23
CA GLY A 730 8.31 2.56 36.17
C GLY A 730 8.16 1.27 36.98
N ARG A 731 8.14 0.12 36.30
CA ARG A 731 8.11 -1.20 36.94
C ARG A 731 9.32 -1.43 37.85
N GLY A 732 10.53 -1.10 37.38
CA GLY A 732 11.75 -1.18 38.17
C GLY A 732 11.71 -0.31 39.44
N GLY A 733 11.18 0.90 39.33
CA GLY A 733 11.02 1.84 40.45
C GLY A 733 10.10 1.34 41.56
N MET A 734 9.15 0.45 41.26
CA MET A 734 8.29 -0.21 42.25
C MET A 734 9.03 -1.30 43.04
N LEU A 735 10.05 -1.92 42.46
CA LEU A 735 10.82 -3.01 43.08
C LEU A 735 11.98 -2.51 43.97
N LEU A 736 12.54 -1.34 43.65
CA LEU A 736 13.75 -0.79 44.27
C LEU A 736 13.44 0.18 45.42
N ASP A 737 14.16 0.08 46.54
CA ASP A 737 14.09 1.04 47.66
C ASP A 737 15.00 2.23 47.36
N GLN A 738 14.42 3.30 46.83
CA GLN A 738 15.13 4.51 46.40
C GLN A 738 15.85 5.27 47.53
N ARG A 739 15.62 4.89 48.80
CA ARG A 739 16.35 5.46 49.95
C ARG A 739 17.72 4.81 50.15
N ARG A 740 18.01 3.72 49.44
CA ARG A 740 19.29 2.99 49.50
C ARG A 740 20.13 3.27 48.26
N THR A 741 21.43 2.97 48.35
CA THR A 741 22.30 2.99 47.17
C THR A 741 21.88 1.90 46.20
N LEU A 742 21.46 2.30 45.00
CA LEU A 742 21.03 1.40 43.94
C LEU A 742 22.23 1.02 43.04
N PRO A 743 22.11 -0.05 42.23
CA PRO A 743 22.95 -0.20 41.04
C PRO A 743 22.96 1.10 40.25
N TYR A 744 24.14 1.56 39.81
CA TYR A 744 24.32 2.88 39.20
C TYR A 744 23.99 4.08 40.11
N GLY A 745 24.00 3.89 41.43
CA GLY A 745 23.90 4.93 42.46
C GLY A 745 22.46 5.29 42.81
N SER A 746 21.64 5.66 41.82
CA SER A 746 20.25 6.11 42.00
C SER A 746 19.35 5.63 40.85
N MET A 747 18.03 5.83 40.98
CA MET A 747 17.10 5.47 39.91
C MET A 747 17.30 6.32 38.65
N GLU A 748 17.75 7.57 38.82
CA GLU A 748 18.15 8.44 37.70
C GLU A 748 19.44 7.94 37.03
N GLY A 749 20.37 7.37 37.81
CA GLY A 749 21.55 6.68 37.28
C GLY A 749 21.19 5.44 36.45
N ILE A 750 20.25 4.62 36.95
CA ILE A 750 19.69 3.48 36.21
C ILE A 750 19.04 3.97 34.89
N ALA A 751 18.20 5.00 34.95
CA ALA A 751 17.54 5.57 33.78
C ALA A 751 18.56 6.09 32.76
N LYS A 752 19.61 6.79 33.21
CA LYS A 752 20.68 7.30 32.35
C LYS A 752 21.41 6.17 31.62
N GLU A 753 21.79 5.11 32.33
CA GLU A 753 22.47 3.97 31.72
C GLU A 753 21.55 3.13 30.83
N ALA A 754 20.28 2.98 31.19
CA ALA A 754 19.30 2.32 30.33
C ALA A 754 19.06 3.10 29.02
N ARG A 755 18.95 4.44 29.09
CA ARG A 755 18.87 5.32 27.90
C ARG A 755 20.12 5.24 27.02
N ARG A 756 21.28 5.04 27.63
CA ARG A 756 22.57 4.98 26.92
C ARG A 756 22.86 3.61 26.30
N LEU A 757 22.51 2.54 26.99
CA LEU A 757 22.86 1.16 26.61
C LEU A 757 21.68 0.40 26.01
N LEU A 758 20.56 0.33 26.73
CA LEU A 758 19.47 -0.59 26.42
C LEU A 758 18.55 -0.03 25.33
N LEU A 759 18.11 1.22 25.47
CA LEU A 759 17.16 1.83 24.53
C LEU A 759 17.65 1.82 23.07
N PRO A 760 18.90 2.22 22.75
CA PRO A 760 19.39 2.18 21.37
C PRO A 760 19.47 0.75 20.82
N ALA A 761 19.85 -0.21 21.66
CA ALA A 761 19.95 -1.61 21.27
C ALA A 761 18.57 -2.26 21.04
N TRP A 762 17.60 -2.01 21.92
CA TRP A 762 16.22 -2.49 21.71
C TRP A 762 15.61 -1.90 20.43
N ALA A 763 15.84 -0.62 20.16
CA ALA A 763 15.35 0.04 18.96
C ALA A 763 16.08 -0.36 17.66
N SER A 764 17.28 -0.95 17.74
CA SER A 764 18.04 -1.34 16.55
C SER A 764 17.56 -2.65 15.92
N GLY A 765 16.89 -3.51 16.69
CA GLY A 765 16.52 -4.87 16.27
C GLY A 765 17.72 -5.82 16.09
N ASP A 766 18.96 -5.36 16.35
CA ASP A 766 20.15 -6.21 16.31
C ASP A 766 20.22 -7.03 17.61
N VAL A 767 19.87 -8.30 17.48
CA VAL A 767 19.87 -9.28 18.57
C VAL A 767 21.23 -9.40 19.27
N ASP A 768 22.35 -9.24 18.56
CA ASP A 768 23.68 -9.30 19.14
C ASP A 768 24.06 -8.00 19.85
N GLU A 769 23.54 -6.85 19.40
CA GLU A 769 23.64 -5.59 20.12
C GLU A 769 22.80 -5.59 21.41
N ILE A 770 21.56 -6.08 21.36
CA ILE A 770 20.69 -6.24 22.53
C ILE A 770 21.35 -7.11 23.59
N GLN A 771 21.92 -8.24 23.19
CA GLN A 771 22.64 -9.12 24.12
C GLN A 771 23.81 -8.38 24.78
N ARG A 772 24.67 -7.72 23.99
CA ARG A 772 25.84 -6.99 24.52
C ARG A 772 25.42 -5.87 25.45
N ALA A 773 24.41 -5.09 25.10
CA ALA A 773 23.87 -4.01 25.92
C ALA A 773 23.32 -4.53 27.24
N HIS A 774 22.54 -5.61 27.20
CA HIS A 774 22.00 -6.25 28.39
C HIS A 774 23.11 -6.78 29.30
N GLU A 775 24.12 -7.48 28.77
CA GLU A 775 25.26 -7.96 29.55
C GLU A 775 26.04 -6.81 30.21
N GLN A 776 26.28 -5.72 29.48
CA GLN A 776 26.95 -4.51 30.00
C GLN A 776 26.13 -3.84 31.10
N PHE A 777 24.81 -3.75 30.94
CA PHE A 777 23.91 -3.20 31.94
C PHE A 777 23.81 -4.10 33.18
N MET A 778 23.95 -5.42 33.03
CA MET A 778 23.97 -6.35 34.16
C MET A 778 25.23 -6.23 35.02
N VAL A 779 26.29 -5.55 34.57
CA VAL A 779 27.51 -5.33 35.36
C VAL A 779 27.21 -4.51 36.61
N GLY A 780 26.36 -3.47 36.53
CA GLY A 780 26.01 -2.64 37.69
C GLY A 780 25.26 -3.42 38.78
N PHE A 781 24.46 -4.41 38.39
CA PHE A 781 23.73 -5.32 39.30
C PHE A 781 24.61 -6.44 39.87
N ARG A 782 25.84 -6.58 39.37
CA ARG A 782 26.84 -7.56 39.83
C ARG A 782 27.96 -6.91 40.65
N ASP A 783 27.84 -5.62 41.01
CA ASP A 783 28.86 -4.93 41.81
C ASP A 783 29.04 -5.62 43.17
N PRO A 784 30.23 -6.17 43.48
CA PRO A 784 30.51 -6.83 44.76
C PRO A 784 30.36 -5.92 45.98
N LYS A 785 30.38 -4.60 45.78
CA LYS A 785 30.22 -3.59 46.85
C LYS A 785 28.76 -3.38 47.23
N LEU A 786 27.80 -3.83 46.43
CA LEU A 786 26.37 -3.76 46.73
C LEU A 786 25.87 -5.07 47.35
N PRO A 787 25.04 -5.00 48.42
CA PRO A 787 24.39 -6.19 48.94
C PRO A 787 23.43 -6.78 47.90
N SER A 788 23.53 -8.09 47.65
CA SER A 788 22.91 -8.81 46.52
C SER A 788 21.40 -8.60 46.32
N THR A 789 20.66 -8.25 47.37
CA THR A 789 19.23 -7.87 47.33
C THR A 789 18.93 -6.71 48.27
N GLY A 790 19.97 -6.06 48.81
CA GLY A 790 19.82 -5.09 49.88
C GLY A 790 19.23 -3.75 49.40
N TYR A 791 19.04 -3.57 48.10
CA TYR A 791 18.40 -2.39 47.50
C TYR A 791 16.95 -2.63 47.07
N LEU A 792 16.37 -3.81 47.36
CA LEU A 792 14.96 -4.11 47.08
C LEU A 792 14.03 -3.57 48.17
N ARG A 793 12.80 -3.20 47.81
CA ARG A 793 11.76 -2.84 48.77
C ARG A 793 11.32 -4.04 49.60
N THR A 794 10.76 -3.77 50.77
CA THR A 794 10.11 -4.78 51.60
C THR A 794 8.99 -5.48 50.81
N GLY A 795 9.09 -6.80 50.67
CA GLY A 795 8.15 -7.62 49.90
C GLY A 795 8.62 -8.00 48.49
N SER A 796 9.61 -7.30 47.93
CA SER A 796 10.21 -7.65 46.64
C SER A 796 11.31 -8.70 46.78
N THR A 797 11.38 -9.62 45.82
CA THR A 797 12.28 -10.77 45.81
C THR A 797 13.32 -10.67 44.68
N LEU A 798 14.34 -11.52 44.73
CA LEU A 798 15.30 -11.66 43.63
C LEU A 798 14.63 -12.19 42.34
N ALA A 799 13.56 -12.99 42.47
CA ALA A 799 12.77 -13.43 41.33
C ALA A 799 12.11 -12.24 40.63
N ASP A 800 11.54 -11.29 41.38
CA ASP A 800 10.93 -10.09 40.81
C ASP A 800 11.98 -9.20 40.13
N LEU A 801 13.15 -9.05 40.74
CA LEU A 801 14.26 -8.29 40.14
C LEU A 801 14.73 -8.90 38.82
N LEU A 802 14.95 -10.22 38.79
CA LEU A 802 15.35 -10.91 37.57
C LEU A 802 14.23 -10.91 36.52
N GLY A 803 12.98 -11.02 36.96
CA GLY A 803 11.80 -10.92 36.10
C GLY A 803 11.74 -9.57 35.40
N TRP A 804 12.00 -8.48 36.11
CA TRP A 804 12.09 -7.14 35.52
C TRP A 804 13.29 -6.96 34.58
N LEU A 805 14.48 -7.46 34.96
CA LEU A 805 15.70 -7.28 34.15
C LEU A 805 15.65 -8.07 32.84
N TYR A 806 15.02 -9.25 32.84
CA TYR A 806 14.83 -10.11 31.67
C TYR A 806 13.42 -10.01 31.07
N ASP A 807 12.68 -8.98 31.46
CA ASP A 807 11.39 -8.67 30.87
C ASP A 807 11.54 -8.36 29.37
N VAL A 808 10.51 -8.63 28.60
CA VAL A 808 10.50 -8.46 27.15
C VAL A 808 9.29 -7.68 26.64
N ASP A 809 8.28 -7.43 27.49
CA ASP A 809 6.99 -6.86 27.06
C ASP A 809 7.06 -5.37 26.72
N HIS A 810 8.12 -4.70 27.15
CA HIS A 810 8.40 -3.30 26.84
C HIS A 810 8.91 -3.09 25.40
N VAL A 811 9.26 -4.14 24.66
CA VAL A 811 9.69 -4.04 23.26
C VAL A 811 8.64 -4.67 22.35
N GLN A 812 8.15 -3.91 21.38
CA GLN A 812 7.13 -4.34 20.43
C GLN A 812 7.47 -3.86 19.02
N LEU A 813 6.88 -4.50 18.02
CA LEU A 813 6.92 -4.00 16.64
C LEU A 813 5.79 -3.00 16.44
N ASN A 814 6.15 -1.77 16.08
CA ASN A 814 5.21 -0.79 15.56
C ASN A 814 5.41 -0.69 14.05
N TYR A 815 4.32 -0.60 13.30
CA TYR A 815 4.33 -0.57 11.85
C TYR A 815 3.40 0.51 11.33
N GLY A 816 3.77 1.11 10.21
CA GLY A 816 3.03 2.20 9.61
C GLY A 816 3.59 2.58 8.24
N LEU A 817 3.09 3.67 7.69
CA LEU A 817 3.59 4.24 6.44
C LEU A 817 4.56 5.39 6.71
N ARG A 818 5.51 5.55 5.80
CA ARG A 818 6.35 6.72 5.63
C ARG A 818 6.02 7.38 4.31
N TYR A 819 6.02 8.70 4.32
CA TYR A 819 5.96 9.51 3.11
C TYR A 819 7.21 10.40 3.05
N ARG A 820 7.99 10.31 1.98
CA ARG A 820 9.28 11.02 1.81
C ARG A 820 10.22 10.85 3.01
N GLY A 821 10.31 9.62 3.52
CA GLY A 821 11.13 9.28 4.69
C GLY A 821 10.58 9.74 6.04
N THR A 822 9.41 10.37 6.09
CA THR A 822 8.77 10.83 7.34
C THR A 822 7.61 9.90 7.72
N ASP A 823 7.58 9.42 8.97
CA ASP A 823 6.50 8.57 9.50
C ASP A 823 5.15 9.28 9.43
N LEU A 824 4.08 8.55 9.09
CA LEU A 824 2.73 9.11 8.93
C LEU A 824 2.26 9.88 10.17
N GLU A 825 2.61 9.41 11.37
CA GLU A 825 2.32 10.05 12.66
C GLU A 825 2.83 11.50 12.73
N LYS A 826 4.01 11.74 12.12
CA LYS A 826 4.72 13.02 12.15
C LYS A 826 4.33 13.94 11.00
N LEU A 827 3.48 13.48 10.08
CA LEU A 827 3.02 14.27 8.95
C LEU A 827 1.98 15.30 9.39
N SER A 828 1.96 16.44 8.70
CA SER A 828 0.89 17.43 8.86
C SER A 828 -0.46 16.82 8.43
N PRO A 829 -1.60 17.29 9.00
CA PRO A 829 -2.92 16.84 8.57
C PRO A 829 -3.16 16.94 7.06
N GLY A 830 -2.65 18.00 6.41
CA GLY A 830 -2.70 18.14 4.95
C GLY A 830 -1.94 17.03 4.23
N THR A 831 -0.70 16.76 4.63
CA THR A 831 0.10 15.69 4.02
C THR A 831 -0.51 14.31 4.24
N LYS A 832 -1.11 14.04 5.42
CA LYS A 832 -1.88 12.81 5.66
C LYS A 832 -3.05 12.67 4.67
N GLY A 833 -3.76 13.77 4.39
CA GLY A 833 -4.84 13.82 3.40
C GLY A 833 -4.36 13.50 1.98
N ILE A 834 -3.19 14.01 1.58
CA ILE A 834 -2.57 13.66 0.28
C ILE A 834 -2.30 12.16 0.19
N VAL A 835 -1.66 11.59 1.21
CA VAL A 835 -1.35 10.14 1.25
C VAL A 835 -2.63 9.33 1.10
N LEU A 836 -3.70 9.67 1.84
CA LEU A 836 -4.99 8.99 1.74
C LEU A 836 -5.54 9.02 0.31
N LEU A 837 -5.54 10.18 -0.34
CA LEU A 837 -6.02 10.33 -1.72
C LEU A 837 -5.17 9.54 -2.71
N ILE A 838 -3.84 9.51 -2.53
CA ILE A 838 -2.94 8.69 -3.35
C ILE A 838 -3.31 7.21 -3.22
N LEU A 839 -3.60 6.71 -2.03
CA LEU A 839 -4.02 5.31 -1.82
C LEU A 839 -5.33 5.01 -2.57
N TYR A 840 -6.35 5.87 -2.45
CA TYR A 840 -7.64 5.68 -3.14
C TYR A 840 -7.56 5.82 -4.66
N LEU A 841 -6.73 6.72 -5.16
CA LEU A 841 -6.59 6.99 -6.60
C LEU A 841 -5.62 6.00 -7.28
N GLY A 842 -4.53 5.65 -6.60
CA GLY A 842 -3.41 4.86 -7.12
C GLY A 842 -3.45 3.35 -6.82
N LEU A 843 -3.81 2.94 -5.59
CA LEU A 843 -3.74 1.53 -5.15
C LEU A 843 -5.04 0.75 -5.28
N ASP A 844 -6.19 1.41 -5.10
CA ASP A 844 -7.51 0.77 -5.18
C ASP A 844 -7.93 0.49 -6.64
N GLU A 845 -7.07 -0.16 -7.43
CA GLU A 845 -7.25 -0.38 -8.88
C GLU A 845 -8.41 -1.31 -9.21
N ARG A 846 -8.67 -2.28 -8.34
CA ARG A 846 -9.74 -3.28 -8.52
C ARG A 846 -11.11 -2.70 -8.29
N ASP A 847 -11.23 -1.66 -7.46
CA ASP A 847 -12.48 -0.97 -7.31
C ASP A 847 -12.69 0.09 -8.40
N THR A 848 -13.59 -0.25 -9.31
CA THR A 848 -14.04 0.60 -10.40
C THR A 848 -15.33 1.37 -10.10
N ARG A 849 -15.88 1.28 -8.87
CA ARG A 849 -17.06 2.09 -8.47
C ARG A 849 -16.81 3.59 -8.63
N PRO A 850 -17.82 4.45 -8.82
CA PRO A 850 -17.61 5.89 -8.82
C PRO A 850 -16.95 6.36 -7.52
N LEU A 851 -15.96 7.25 -7.63
CA LEU A 851 -15.34 7.92 -6.48
C LEU A 851 -15.86 9.35 -6.39
N ILE A 852 -16.52 9.67 -5.29
CA ILE A 852 -17.02 11.02 -5.00
C ILE A 852 -16.09 11.63 -3.94
N VAL A 853 -15.47 12.76 -4.24
CA VAL A 853 -14.48 13.41 -3.36
C VAL A 853 -14.91 14.85 -3.10
N ASP A 854 -15.24 15.17 -1.84
CA ASP A 854 -15.68 16.52 -1.46
C ASP A 854 -14.57 17.33 -0.82
N GLN A 855 -14.14 18.38 -1.52
CA GLN A 855 -13.15 19.38 -1.09
C GLN A 855 -11.88 18.78 -0.48
N PRO A 856 -11.19 17.87 -1.22
CA PRO A 856 -9.94 17.29 -0.74
C PRO A 856 -8.82 18.32 -0.58
N ASP A 857 -8.95 19.48 -1.23
CA ASP A 857 -7.94 20.52 -1.39
C ASP A 857 -7.89 21.58 -0.28
N GLU A 858 -8.90 21.68 0.59
CA GLU A 858 -9.02 22.82 1.53
C GLU A 858 -7.86 22.92 2.54
N ASN A 859 -7.22 21.79 2.87
CA ASN A 859 -6.08 21.72 3.78
C ASN A 859 -4.74 21.42 3.08
N LEU A 860 -4.69 21.55 1.75
CA LEU A 860 -3.53 21.20 0.92
C LEU A 860 -2.93 22.43 0.25
N ASP A 861 -1.60 22.48 0.12
CA ASP A 861 -0.92 23.54 -0.63
C ASP A 861 -0.99 23.30 -2.16
N ASN A 862 -1.00 24.39 -2.93
CA ASN A 862 -1.15 24.32 -4.39
C ASN A 862 0.00 23.60 -5.12
N GLU A 863 1.21 23.64 -4.58
CA GLU A 863 2.37 23.00 -5.19
C GLU A 863 2.24 21.48 -5.08
N SER A 864 1.91 20.98 -3.89
CA SER A 864 1.67 19.56 -3.65
C SER A 864 0.47 19.04 -4.46
N ILE A 865 -0.62 19.80 -4.56
CA ILE A 865 -1.79 19.41 -5.39
C ILE A 865 -1.38 19.22 -6.85
N PHE A 866 -0.67 20.20 -7.43
CA PHE A 866 -0.30 20.18 -8.84
C PHE A 866 0.73 19.09 -9.15
N ALA A 867 1.80 19.00 -8.35
CA ALA A 867 2.90 18.08 -8.61
C ALA A 867 2.53 16.61 -8.35
N LEU A 868 1.57 16.34 -7.45
CA LEU A 868 1.24 14.98 -7.02
C LEU A 868 -0.15 14.56 -7.50
N LEU A 869 -1.20 15.22 -7.00
CA LEU A 869 -2.58 14.73 -7.16
C LEU A 869 -3.09 14.80 -8.60
N THR A 870 -2.72 15.82 -9.38
CA THR A 870 -3.19 15.98 -10.77
C THR A 870 -2.88 14.73 -11.62
N ALA A 871 -1.68 14.15 -11.50
CA ALA A 871 -1.31 12.93 -12.22
C ALA A 871 -2.18 11.73 -11.80
N TYR A 872 -2.43 11.57 -10.49
CA TYR A 872 -3.29 10.50 -9.97
C TYR A 872 -4.74 10.63 -10.45
N PHE A 873 -5.32 11.83 -10.46
CA PHE A 873 -6.66 12.04 -11.01
C PHE A 873 -6.72 11.71 -12.51
N ARG A 874 -5.72 12.12 -13.30
CA ARG A 874 -5.64 11.81 -14.73
C ARG A 874 -5.48 10.30 -15.02
N SER A 875 -4.79 9.58 -14.14
CA SER A 875 -4.69 8.13 -14.23
C SER A 875 -6.00 7.46 -13.80
N ALA A 876 -6.53 7.83 -12.64
CA ALA A 876 -7.72 7.24 -12.05
C ALA A 876 -9.00 7.49 -12.89
N LYS A 877 -9.15 8.65 -13.54
CA LYS A 877 -10.30 8.94 -14.42
C LYS A 877 -10.38 8.01 -15.64
N LYS A 878 -9.28 7.35 -16.01
CA LYS A 878 -9.27 6.33 -17.06
C LYS A 878 -9.92 5.05 -16.55
N ARG A 879 -9.69 4.62 -15.30
CA ARG A 879 -10.21 3.34 -14.78
C ARG A 879 -11.59 3.42 -14.13
N ARG A 880 -11.95 4.55 -13.52
CA ARG A 880 -13.22 4.74 -12.78
C ARG A 880 -13.76 6.16 -12.98
N GLN A 881 -15.06 6.32 -12.79
CA GLN A 881 -15.69 7.64 -12.77
C GLN A 881 -15.30 8.39 -11.49
N ILE A 882 -14.98 9.68 -11.62
CA ILE A 882 -14.64 10.54 -10.50
C ILE A 882 -15.57 11.74 -10.49
N ILE A 883 -16.25 11.98 -9.36
CA ILE A 883 -17.05 13.17 -9.11
C ILE A 883 -16.32 13.98 -8.04
N LEU A 884 -15.63 15.02 -8.49
CA LEU A 884 -14.77 15.86 -7.65
C LEU A 884 -15.46 17.19 -7.35
N ILE A 885 -15.57 17.53 -6.09
CA ILE A 885 -16.04 18.84 -5.63
C ILE A 885 -14.81 19.59 -5.15
N THR A 886 -14.52 20.73 -5.76
CA THR A 886 -13.28 21.46 -5.46
C THR A 886 -13.43 22.93 -5.78
N HIS A 887 -12.54 23.74 -5.22
CA HIS A 887 -12.33 25.13 -5.61
C HIS A 887 -10.94 25.34 -6.20
N ASN A 888 -10.17 24.27 -6.41
CA ASN A 888 -8.80 24.34 -6.91
C ASN A 888 -8.71 24.22 -8.43
N PRO A 889 -8.16 25.22 -9.14
CA PRO A 889 -8.00 25.19 -10.60
C PRO A 889 -7.05 24.08 -11.07
N ASN A 890 -6.09 23.63 -10.26
CA ASN A 890 -5.17 22.56 -10.65
C ASN A 890 -5.86 21.20 -10.79
N LEU A 891 -6.88 20.93 -9.96
CA LEU A 891 -7.61 19.66 -10.04
C LEU A 891 -8.67 19.66 -11.15
N VAL A 892 -9.17 20.83 -11.55
CA VAL A 892 -10.20 20.97 -12.60
C VAL A 892 -9.56 21.17 -13.98
N VAL A 893 -8.70 22.18 -14.10
CA VAL A 893 -8.10 22.59 -15.38
C VAL A 893 -6.92 21.68 -15.71
N ASN A 894 -5.93 21.58 -14.81
CA ASN A 894 -4.75 20.74 -15.07
C ASN A 894 -5.06 19.23 -14.92
N GLY A 895 -6.10 18.89 -14.16
CA GLY A 895 -6.71 17.55 -14.11
C GLY A 895 -7.47 17.15 -15.39
N ASP A 896 -7.68 18.11 -16.31
CA ASP A 896 -8.34 17.92 -17.60
C ASP A 896 -9.77 17.35 -17.43
N SER A 897 -10.62 18.03 -16.66
CA SER A 897 -11.99 17.56 -16.42
C SER A 897 -12.80 17.44 -17.71
N GLU A 898 -13.35 16.26 -17.97
CA GLU A 898 -14.22 16.06 -19.13
C GLU A 898 -15.54 16.83 -19.01
N GLN A 899 -16.03 17.01 -17.78
CA GLN A 899 -17.24 17.78 -17.50
C GLN A 899 -17.03 18.69 -16.31
N VAL A 900 -17.46 19.94 -16.45
CA VAL A 900 -17.56 20.87 -15.33
C VAL A 900 -19.02 21.20 -15.10
N ILE A 901 -19.48 20.98 -13.87
CA ILE A 901 -20.80 21.34 -13.38
C ILE A 901 -20.65 22.57 -12.48
N ILE A 902 -21.28 23.66 -12.86
CA ILE A 902 -21.32 24.89 -12.08
C ILE A 902 -22.62 24.94 -11.30
N ALA A 903 -22.52 24.82 -9.99
CA ALA A 903 -23.62 24.96 -9.04
C ALA A 903 -23.83 26.44 -8.68
N SER A 904 -25.07 26.90 -8.71
CA SER A 904 -25.49 28.26 -8.35
C SER A 904 -26.71 28.21 -7.44
N ALA A 905 -26.85 29.17 -6.53
CA ALA A 905 -27.98 29.23 -5.61
C ALA A 905 -28.52 30.66 -5.54
N ASP A 906 -29.83 30.80 -5.76
CA ASP A 906 -30.54 32.06 -5.69
C ASP A 906 -31.58 32.01 -4.56
N ILE A 907 -31.61 33.02 -3.70
CA ILE A 907 -32.61 33.10 -2.61
C ILE A 907 -33.97 33.50 -3.23
N GLN A 908 -34.98 32.65 -3.05
CA GLN A 908 -36.35 32.92 -3.50
C GLN A 908 -37.07 33.85 -2.51
N GLU A 909 -38.23 34.39 -2.92
CA GLU A 909 -39.08 35.25 -2.07
C GLU A 909 -39.54 34.54 -0.78
N SER A 910 -39.64 33.21 -0.80
CA SER A 910 -39.94 32.36 0.36
C SER A 910 -38.81 32.32 1.41
N GLY A 911 -37.63 32.88 1.09
CA GLY A 911 -36.43 32.79 1.91
C GLY A 911 -35.65 31.47 1.74
N LEU A 912 -36.17 30.52 0.96
CA LEU A 912 -35.49 29.27 0.64
C LEU A 912 -34.56 29.44 -0.58
N PRO A 913 -33.40 28.77 -0.60
CA PRO A 913 -32.52 28.79 -1.76
C PRO A 913 -33.06 27.90 -2.88
N ARG A 914 -33.00 28.39 -4.12
CA ARG A 914 -33.15 27.58 -5.34
C ARG A 914 -31.77 27.27 -5.90
N ILE A 915 -31.41 25.99 -5.88
CA ILE A 915 -30.14 25.50 -6.39
C ILE A 915 -30.33 25.08 -7.85
N SER A 916 -29.48 25.61 -8.72
CA SER A 916 -29.45 25.28 -10.14
C SER A 916 -28.05 24.83 -10.56
N TYR A 917 -28.02 24.01 -11.61
CA TYR A 917 -26.78 23.49 -12.18
C TYR A 917 -26.70 23.88 -13.65
N SER A 918 -25.47 24.02 -14.13
CA SER A 918 -25.14 24.18 -15.54
C SER A 918 -23.91 23.36 -15.84
N SER A 919 -23.87 22.63 -16.94
CA SER A 919 -22.77 21.71 -17.22
C SER A 919 -22.43 21.65 -18.70
N ASN A 920 -21.12 21.58 -18.99
CA ASN A 920 -20.58 21.30 -20.32
C ASN A 920 -19.10 20.89 -20.21
N ALA A 921 -18.40 20.77 -21.34
CA ALA A 921 -16.97 20.50 -21.39
C ALA A 921 -16.16 21.69 -20.87
N LEU A 922 -14.93 21.45 -20.40
CA LEU A 922 -14.04 22.50 -19.91
C LEU A 922 -13.75 23.55 -20.99
N GLU A 923 -13.61 23.13 -22.24
CA GLU A 923 -13.34 23.98 -23.40
C GLU A 923 -14.57 24.76 -23.91
N HIS A 924 -15.77 24.50 -23.39
CA HIS A 924 -17.00 25.10 -23.90
C HIS A 924 -17.03 26.61 -23.68
N THR A 925 -17.10 27.35 -24.78
CA THR A 925 -17.19 28.82 -24.82
C THR A 925 -18.57 29.28 -25.27
N SER A 926 -18.95 30.50 -24.92
CA SER A 926 -20.16 31.17 -25.43
C SER A 926 -19.84 32.61 -25.86
N PRO A 927 -20.43 33.15 -26.95
CA PRO A 927 -20.17 34.51 -27.42
C PRO A 927 -20.47 35.61 -26.40
N ASP A 928 -21.40 35.37 -25.47
CA ASP A 928 -21.77 36.28 -24.38
C ASP A 928 -20.85 36.17 -23.14
N GLY A 929 -19.81 35.33 -23.20
CA GLY A 929 -18.87 35.10 -22.10
C GLY A 929 -19.46 34.32 -20.93
N THR A 930 -20.58 33.60 -21.15
CA THR A 930 -21.22 32.75 -20.14
C THR A 930 -20.91 31.25 -20.30
N GLY A 931 -19.96 30.91 -21.18
CA GLY A 931 -19.48 29.56 -21.38
C GLY A 931 -18.85 28.95 -20.12
N ILE A 932 -18.67 27.63 -20.13
CA ILE A 932 -18.14 26.91 -18.98
C ILE A 932 -16.68 27.30 -18.75
N ARG A 933 -15.88 27.47 -19.82
CA ARG A 933 -14.50 27.93 -19.73
C ARG A 933 -14.39 29.28 -19.03
N GLU A 934 -15.18 30.27 -19.47
CA GLU A 934 -15.15 31.63 -18.95
C GLU A 934 -15.65 31.68 -17.49
N ARG A 935 -16.72 30.93 -17.18
CA ARG A 935 -17.25 30.86 -15.81
C ARG A 935 -16.33 30.10 -14.87
N THR A 936 -15.65 29.05 -15.34
CA THR A 936 -14.63 28.31 -14.56
C THR A 936 -13.47 29.24 -14.20
N CYS A 937 -12.92 29.97 -15.17
CA CYS A 937 -11.90 30.99 -14.93
C CYS A 937 -12.39 32.07 -13.95
N ARG A 938 -13.65 32.52 -14.07
CA ARG A 938 -14.24 33.49 -13.14
C ARG A 938 -14.33 32.98 -11.71
N ILE A 939 -14.78 31.74 -11.52
CA ILE A 939 -15.02 31.15 -10.20
C ILE A 939 -13.71 30.76 -9.51
N LEU A 940 -12.79 30.11 -10.22
CA LEU A 940 -11.57 29.56 -9.62
C LEU A 940 -10.40 30.54 -9.62
N GLU A 941 -10.33 31.44 -10.60
CA GLU A 941 -9.15 32.31 -10.83
C GLU A 941 -9.48 33.81 -10.73
N GLY A 942 -10.72 34.17 -10.40
CA GLY A 942 -11.18 35.56 -10.35
C GLY A 942 -11.40 36.20 -11.73
N GLY A 943 -11.35 35.41 -12.80
CA GLY A 943 -11.59 35.83 -14.19
C GLY A 943 -10.33 36.20 -14.97
N THR A 944 -10.48 36.32 -16.29
CA THR A 944 -9.38 36.54 -17.24
C THR A 944 -8.53 37.75 -16.89
N ASP A 945 -9.13 38.87 -16.50
CA ASP A 945 -8.39 40.08 -16.12
C ASP A 945 -7.48 39.86 -14.89
N ALA A 946 -7.97 39.11 -13.90
CA ALA A 946 -7.19 38.80 -12.70
C ALA A 946 -6.04 37.84 -13.02
N PHE A 947 -6.28 36.86 -13.89
CA PHE A 947 -5.26 35.93 -14.38
C PHE A 947 -4.17 36.65 -15.18
N VAL A 948 -4.53 37.43 -16.19
CA VAL A 948 -3.58 38.19 -17.03
C VAL A 948 -2.80 39.22 -16.21
N ARG A 949 -3.43 39.89 -15.23
CA ARG A 949 -2.70 40.79 -14.32
C ARG A 949 -1.68 40.05 -13.45
N ARG A 950 -1.95 38.81 -13.04
CA ARG A 950 -0.98 37.97 -12.31
C ARG A 950 0.16 37.55 -13.22
N GLU A 951 -0.14 37.02 -14.41
CA GLU A 951 0.85 36.63 -15.42
C GLU A 951 1.81 37.79 -15.75
N ARG A 952 1.28 38.99 -16.02
CA ARG A 952 2.09 40.20 -16.22
C ARG A 952 2.94 40.61 -15.02
N ARG A 953 2.45 40.42 -13.78
CA ARG A 953 3.21 40.73 -12.55
C ARG A 953 4.33 39.73 -12.30
N TYR A 954 4.08 38.46 -12.58
CA TYR A 954 5.11 37.42 -12.52
C TYR A 954 6.09 37.50 -13.70
N ALA A 955 5.74 38.27 -14.75
CA ALA A 955 6.50 38.41 -15.98
C ALA A 955 6.74 37.07 -16.70
N ILE A 956 5.73 36.18 -16.66
CA ILE A 956 5.72 34.88 -17.34
C ILE A 956 5.21 35.10 -18.77
N GLY A 957 5.94 35.85 -19.60
CA GLY A 957 5.56 36.13 -20.99
C GLY A 957 6.38 35.32 -22.00
N ALA A 958 5.70 34.40 -22.70
CA ALA A 958 6.11 33.68 -23.93
C ALA A 958 7.51 33.01 -23.96
N GLN A 959 7.67 31.93 -23.20
CA GLN A 959 8.50 30.78 -23.60
C GLN A 959 7.61 29.53 -23.55
N LEU A 960 6.79 29.33 -24.58
CA LEU A 960 6.17 28.03 -24.87
C LEU A 960 6.73 27.53 -26.20
#